data_AF-A0A2D3WVK8-F1
#
_entry.id   AF-A0A2D3WVK8-F1
#
_cell.length_a   1.000
_cell.length_b   1.000
_cell.length_c   1.000
_cell.angle_alpha   90.00
_cell.angle_beta   90.00
_cell.angle_gamma   90.00
#
_symmetry.space_group_name_H-M   'P 1'
#
loop_
_entity.id
_entity.type
_entity.pdbx_description
1 polymer ?
#
loop_
_entity_poly.entity_id
_entity_poly.type
_entity_poly.pdbx_seq_one_letter_code
_entity_poly.pdbx_strand_id
1 'polypeptide(L)'
;MLRLFLGPTLSEISIFSRAYFLGKPGELGFGVAAAPESVYTAAGFIPLEGHNTIGRDNYGNYLHVASGAICVYIPKHYYKIAGNTFTYSDTAADGYVLDRTFINAGAEIRGIFVSKYGGTNNGGIFSSQQGKDPLSTNSAHNPISALNGTPLNTYGGLYTAVKTMSIDAIVTPIWTYNMLARMAKAHGEASLTTDVCAYIDVVPKMPKGNLANALKDYNDTSVTFTASGYSNCALTGSGSNFAKTTHNGQKCGIADLTGNMFEVGSGLIRFDSTGFLVIKESVDITTILNDSIITGGGGAYDRDLYDVIDISDLINTNSGWTYIGNGTSNVFGFSTDRNSAAYKRTSVGIPLANGVSGSGTAEFGNDGLYKYLINELAAFCGGNWNNSSNAGPFAMNLNNNRTNSNNNVGARDSGTKPETAMADTGARGVCCPAISEIKRDDRVSSSYAERHQVSRAPKREGRLFELTFTMDNLYEAYITARKGKRKKRATMRFESNLGAELQALYDELHDGTYMPRPYAQFEVYEPKKRVINAPAFRDLVVQHCIYAAIYDLFDRSFIATSYACRKGGGTHKASAYTQKAMRHYDGEDYYVKLDVKKFFYSIDRSILRALFEKKIKDKRFVDLMCAFAEMNDPKGIPIGNLLSQLYALIYMNPVDHYIKRDLKMKHYVRYVDDMVIIGVEKSKAKEIIGKVESFLKQYLRLEYSRWMMAKIKRGINFVGYRTWKSVKFVRKHSMYTFKMSLKKSKLESIVSLIGHAKKTATMTYYARLLLAEPEILNKLPQRSIACLNTTPTKK
;
A
#
# COMPACT_ATOMS: atom_id res chain seq x y z
N MET A 1 28.84 -17.02 -34.21
CA MET A 1 29.62 -18.02 -33.46
C MET A 1 29.88 -17.46 -32.06
N LEU A 2 29.62 -18.26 -31.02
CA LEU A 2 29.77 -18.03 -29.56
C LEU A 2 28.85 -16.95 -28.92
N ARG A 3 27.86 -17.22 -28.03
CA ARG A 3 27.82 -17.90 -26.69
C ARG A 3 28.83 -17.29 -25.69
N LEU A 4 28.56 -16.97 -24.42
CA LEU A 4 27.42 -16.90 -23.49
C LEU A 4 28.01 -16.27 -22.18
N PHE A 5 27.16 -15.86 -21.21
CA PHE A 5 27.45 -15.62 -19.77
C PHE A 5 28.01 -14.26 -19.26
N LEU A 6 27.12 -13.50 -18.59
CA LEU A 6 27.13 -13.06 -17.16
C LEU A 6 26.49 -11.66 -17.00
N GLY A 7 25.46 -11.56 -16.14
CA GLY A 7 24.80 -10.29 -15.79
C GLY A 7 25.57 -9.47 -14.72
N PRO A 8 25.08 -8.27 -14.37
CA PRO A 8 25.34 -7.64 -13.06
C PRO A 8 24.06 -7.03 -12.42
N THR A 9 23.67 -7.34 -11.18
CA THR A 9 24.06 -6.81 -9.85
C THR A 9 23.50 -5.43 -9.43
N LEU A 10 22.79 -5.48 -8.29
CA LEU A 10 22.14 -4.44 -7.48
C LEU A 10 23.11 -3.39 -6.90
N SER A 11 23.86 -2.65 -7.72
CA SER A 11 24.79 -1.62 -7.22
C SER A 11 24.49 -0.17 -7.64
N GLU A 12 23.33 0.12 -8.24
CA GLU A 12 22.88 1.49 -8.55
C GLU A 12 21.67 1.95 -7.73
N ILE A 13 21.71 1.69 -6.43
CA ILE A 13 20.82 2.40 -5.52
C ILE A 13 21.68 3.31 -4.64
N SER A 14 21.88 4.52 -5.13
CA SER A 14 22.19 5.69 -4.33
C SER A 14 21.13 6.70 -4.78
N ILE A 15 20.13 7.08 -4.00
CA ILE A 15 20.10 7.38 -2.57
C ILE A 15 18.78 6.80 -2.04
N PHE A 16 18.84 5.66 -1.35
CA PHE A 16 17.68 4.89 -0.92
C PHE A 16 16.75 5.73 -0.02
N SER A 17 15.48 5.83 -0.40
CA SER A 17 14.44 6.34 0.50
C SER A 17 14.44 5.56 1.80
N ARG A 18 14.46 6.28 2.93
CA ARG A 18 14.34 5.73 4.29
C ARG A 18 13.16 4.76 4.45
N ALA A 19 12.16 4.86 3.58
CA ALA A 19 10.98 4.02 3.60
C ALA A 19 11.26 2.50 3.44
N TYR A 20 12.41 2.09 2.91
CA TYR A 20 12.76 0.68 2.63
C TYR A 20 13.70 0.04 3.67
N PHE A 21 14.15 0.83 4.66
CA PHE A 21 15.08 0.40 5.69
C PHE A 21 14.37 0.20 7.02
N LEU A 22 15.02 -0.51 7.95
CA LEU A 22 14.50 -0.72 9.30
C LEU A 22 14.33 0.62 10.04
N GLY A 23 15.20 1.59 9.71
CA GLY A 23 15.28 2.88 10.38
C GLY A 23 16.09 2.79 11.68
N LYS A 24 16.08 3.87 12.47
CA LYS A 24 16.81 3.96 13.74
C LYS A 24 15.85 3.84 14.92
N PRO A 25 16.21 3.08 15.97
CA PRO A 25 15.47 3.08 17.23
C PRO A 25 15.29 4.52 17.73
N GLY A 26 14.10 4.85 18.23
CA GLY A 26 13.78 6.21 18.69
C GLY A 26 13.22 7.14 17.62
N GLU A 27 13.06 6.67 16.37
CA GLU A 27 12.49 7.46 15.28
C GLU A 27 11.22 6.83 14.67
N LEU A 28 10.33 7.67 14.11
CA LEU A 28 9.10 7.21 13.47
C LEU A 28 9.38 6.21 12.34
N GLY A 29 8.51 5.21 12.25
CA GLY A 29 8.63 4.12 11.28
C GLY A 29 9.63 3.02 11.64
N PHE A 30 10.40 3.13 12.73
CA PHE A 30 11.32 2.06 13.12
C PHE A 30 10.63 0.70 13.23
N GLY A 31 11.33 -0.32 12.73
CA GLY A 31 10.95 -1.72 12.87
C GLY A 31 10.00 -2.27 11.80
N VAL A 32 9.54 -1.43 10.88
CA VAL A 32 8.74 -1.83 9.72
C VAL A 32 9.22 -1.05 8.50
N ALA A 33 9.01 -1.59 7.29
CA ALA A 33 9.37 -0.87 6.07
C ALA A 33 8.41 -1.17 4.91
N ALA A 34 8.52 -0.36 3.85
CA ALA A 34 7.93 -0.71 2.57
C ALA A 34 8.68 -1.89 1.95
N ALA A 35 7.97 -2.95 1.61
CA ALA A 35 8.46 -4.02 0.76
C ALA A 35 8.64 -3.52 -0.69
N PRO A 36 9.69 -3.96 -1.41
CA PRO A 36 9.81 -3.75 -2.84
C PRO A 36 8.63 -4.35 -3.63
N GLU A 37 8.25 -3.72 -4.74
CA GLU A 37 7.11 -4.15 -5.56
C GLU A 37 7.19 -5.60 -6.06
N SER A 38 8.40 -6.04 -6.43
CA SER A 38 8.64 -7.41 -6.87
C SER A 38 8.38 -8.43 -5.75
N VAL A 39 8.73 -8.07 -4.51
CA VAL A 39 8.60 -8.94 -3.33
C VAL A 39 7.14 -9.16 -2.94
N TYR A 40 6.35 -8.09 -2.80
CA TYR A 40 4.95 -8.24 -2.37
C TYR A 40 4.03 -8.78 -3.48
N THR A 41 4.31 -8.46 -4.75
CA THR A 41 3.49 -8.93 -5.87
C THR A 41 3.66 -10.43 -6.10
N ALA A 42 4.90 -10.94 -6.02
CA ALA A 42 5.19 -12.36 -6.14
C ALA A 42 4.54 -13.19 -5.02
N ALA A 43 4.47 -12.63 -3.81
CA ALA A 43 3.90 -13.27 -2.64
C ALA A 43 2.37 -13.09 -2.50
N GLY A 44 1.69 -12.51 -3.50
CA GLY A 44 0.22 -12.37 -3.51
C GLY A 44 -0.34 -11.29 -2.58
N PHE A 45 0.47 -10.29 -2.26
CA PHE A 45 0.10 -9.16 -1.40
C PHE A 45 -0.26 -7.90 -2.20
N ILE A 46 -1.17 -7.10 -1.64
CA ILE A 46 -1.49 -5.75 -2.11
C ILE A 46 -1.13 -4.75 -1.01
N PRO A 47 -0.38 -3.68 -1.32
CA PRO A 47 -0.06 -2.64 -0.34
C PRO A 47 -1.30 -1.91 0.18
N LEU A 48 -1.34 -1.62 1.48
CA LEU A 48 -2.38 -0.77 2.06
C LEU A 48 -2.08 0.72 1.85
N GLU A 49 -3.11 1.57 1.89
CA GLU A 49 -2.96 3.04 1.73
C GLU A 49 -2.04 3.59 2.83
N GLY A 50 -0.90 4.18 2.44
CA GLY A 50 0.12 4.71 3.35
C GLY A 50 1.30 3.78 3.66
N HIS A 51 1.36 2.57 3.07
CA HIS A 51 2.44 1.58 3.30
C HIS A 51 3.87 2.08 3.07
N ASN A 52 4.07 3.09 2.23
CA ASN A 52 5.39 3.61 1.87
C ASN A 52 5.71 4.97 2.50
N THR A 53 4.85 5.47 3.40
CA THR A 53 5.01 6.78 4.03
C THR A 53 5.16 6.59 5.54
N ILE A 54 6.34 6.93 6.06
CA ILE A 54 6.64 6.89 7.50
C ILE A 54 5.61 7.74 8.26
N GLY A 55 5.16 7.24 9.42
CA GLY A 55 4.17 7.91 10.27
C GLY A 55 2.71 7.72 9.85
N ARG A 56 2.43 6.98 8.77
CA ARG A 56 1.06 6.54 8.46
C ARG A 56 0.70 5.26 9.23
N ASP A 57 -0.58 5.14 9.60
CA ASP A 57 -1.12 3.97 10.32
C ASP A 57 -0.83 2.63 9.62
N ASN A 58 -0.68 2.64 8.30
CA ASN A 58 -0.43 1.46 7.49
C ASN A 58 1.00 1.35 6.94
N TYR A 59 1.95 2.16 7.40
CA TYR A 59 3.34 2.07 6.96
C TYR A 59 3.86 0.63 7.09
N GLY A 60 4.38 0.05 6.02
CA GLY A 60 4.80 -1.36 5.96
C GLY A 60 3.69 -2.42 6.03
N ASN A 61 2.40 -2.07 5.97
CA ASN A 61 1.29 -3.04 6.00
C ASN A 61 0.79 -3.41 4.60
N TYR A 62 0.46 -4.70 4.45
CA TYR A 62 0.05 -5.33 3.21
C TYR A 62 -1.13 -6.28 3.45
N LEU A 63 -2.00 -6.43 2.46
CA LEU A 63 -3.12 -7.38 2.45
C LEU A 63 -2.77 -8.59 1.60
N HIS A 64 -2.76 -9.79 2.20
CA HIS A 64 -2.68 -11.03 1.44
C HIS A 64 -4.04 -11.34 0.82
N VAL A 65 -4.13 -11.37 -0.51
CA VAL A 65 -5.42 -11.42 -1.22
C VAL A 65 -6.16 -12.73 -0.99
N ALA A 66 -5.44 -13.86 -0.91
CA ALA A 66 -6.06 -15.19 -0.83
C ALA A 66 -6.67 -15.48 0.56
N SER A 67 -6.00 -15.07 1.64
CA SER A 67 -6.50 -15.31 3.01
C SER A 67 -7.24 -14.12 3.62
N GLY A 68 -7.06 -12.92 3.06
CA GLY A 68 -7.52 -11.67 3.68
C GLY A 68 -6.72 -11.26 4.92
N ALA A 69 -5.54 -11.85 5.14
CA ALA A 69 -4.66 -11.52 6.24
C ALA A 69 -3.97 -10.17 6.02
N ILE A 70 -3.85 -9.37 7.08
CA ILE A 70 -3.00 -8.18 7.08
C ILE A 70 -1.63 -8.57 7.63
N CYS A 71 -0.59 -8.41 6.82
CA CYS A 71 0.79 -8.67 7.22
C CYS A 71 1.61 -7.38 7.19
N VAL A 72 2.68 -7.35 7.96
CA VAL A 72 3.63 -6.24 8.04
C VAL A 72 4.97 -6.71 7.51
N TYR A 73 5.60 -5.90 6.67
CA TYR A 73 6.92 -6.18 6.12
C TYR A 73 8.02 -5.70 7.07
N ILE A 74 8.94 -6.59 7.40
CA ILE A 74 10.14 -6.31 8.18
C ILE A 74 11.34 -6.51 7.27
N PRO A 75 12.13 -5.44 7.01
CA PRO A 75 13.29 -5.53 6.13
C PRO A 75 14.44 -6.29 6.83
N LYS A 76 15.29 -6.92 6.01
CA LYS A 76 16.55 -7.50 6.49
C LYS A 76 17.36 -6.46 7.27
N HIS A 77 17.86 -6.85 8.42
CA HIS A 77 18.69 -6.00 9.27
C HIS A 77 19.66 -6.82 10.12
N TYR A 78 20.65 -6.12 10.65
CA TYR A 78 21.68 -6.66 11.52
C TYR A 78 21.54 -6.07 12.91
N TYR A 79 21.91 -6.83 13.93
CA TYR A 79 21.84 -6.37 15.32
C TYR A 79 23.17 -6.59 16.04
N LYS A 80 23.38 -5.80 17.08
CA LYS A 80 24.48 -5.93 18.03
C LYS A 80 23.94 -5.78 19.44
N ILE A 81 24.51 -6.54 20.37
CA ILE A 81 24.19 -6.45 21.79
C ILE A 81 25.44 -5.97 22.53
N ALA A 82 25.28 -4.92 23.31
CA ALA A 82 26.32 -4.41 24.22
C ALA A 82 25.69 -4.22 25.60
N GLY A 83 26.05 -5.08 26.54
CA GLY A 83 25.35 -5.14 27.82
C GLY A 83 23.91 -5.61 27.63
N ASN A 84 22.95 -4.80 28.08
CA ASN A 84 21.51 -4.99 27.83
C ASN A 84 20.96 -4.09 26.71
N THR A 85 21.84 -3.34 26.02
CA THR A 85 21.45 -2.43 24.94
C THR A 85 21.51 -3.16 23.60
N PHE A 86 20.46 -2.98 22.80
CA PHE A 86 20.33 -3.52 21.45
C PHE A 86 20.50 -2.39 20.43
N THR A 87 21.44 -2.55 19.50
CA THR A 87 21.63 -1.61 18.39
C THR A 87 21.42 -2.32 17.05
N TYR A 88 20.99 -1.54 16.06
CA TYR A 88 20.57 -2.06 14.76
C TYR A 88 21.32 -1.37 13.62
N SER A 89 21.53 -2.11 12.54
CA SER A 89 22.11 -1.61 11.29
C SER A 89 21.35 -2.17 10.10
N ASP A 90 21.08 -1.30 9.12
CA ASP A 90 20.44 -1.68 7.85
C ASP A 90 21.40 -2.45 6.93
N THR A 91 22.71 -2.27 7.12
CA THR A 91 23.77 -2.91 6.33
C THR A 91 24.70 -3.73 7.21
N ALA A 92 25.41 -4.68 6.62
CA ALA A 92 26.49 -5.39 7.31
C ALA A 92 27.54 -4.38 7.81
N ALA A 93 27.89 -4.49 9.09
CA ALA A 93 28.83 -3.60 9.77
C ALA A 93 29.63 -4.38 10.82
N ASP A 94 30.82 -3.88 11.15
CA ASP A 94 31.72 -4.56 12.08
C ASP A 94 31.08 -4.72 13.47
N GLY A 95 31.11 -5.94 13.98
CA GLY A 95 30.51 -6.29 15.27
C GLY A 95 28.97 -6.41 15.26
N TYR A 96 28.33 -6.36 14.10
CA TYR A 96 26.91 -6.68 13.92
C TYR A 96 26.75 -8.08 13.31
N VAL A 97 25.64 -8.76 13.64
CA VAL A 97 25.30 -10.08 13.09
C VAL A 97 23.91 -10.02 12.46
N LEU A 98 23.72 -10.78 11.37
CA LEU A 98 22.42 -10.92 10.73
C LEU A 98 21.45 -11.64 11.68
N ASP A 99 20.22 -11.17 11.78
CA ASP A 99 19.21 -11.90 12.53
C ASP A 99 18.84 -13.21 11.84
N ARG A 100 18.74 -14.30 12.62
CA ARG A 100 18.37 -15.65 12.16
C ARG A 100 17.06 -15.66 11.36
N THR A 101 16.15 -14.74 11.68
CA THR A 101 14.88 -14.53 10.96
C THR A 101 15.06 -14.36 9.45
N PHE A 102 16.21 -13.82 9.01
CA PHE A 102 16.51 -13.55 7.61
C PHE A 102 17.37 -14.64 6.95
N ILE A 103 17.39 -15.86 7.51
CA ILE A 103 18.13 -16.99 6.96
C ILE A 103 17.17 -18.16 6.77
N ASN A 104 17.12 -18.70 5.56
CA ASN A 104 16.35 -19.89 5.25
C ASN A 104 17.08 -20.75 4.21
N ALA A 105 17.16 -22.06 4.42
CA ALA A 105 17.90 -22.97 3.54
C ALA A 105 19.36 -22.57 3.27
N GLY A 106 20.02 -21.96 4.27
CA GLY A 106 21.38 -21.43 4.20
C GLY A 106 21.54 -20.12 3.42
N ALA A 107 20.44 -19.56 2.89
CA ALA A 107 20.43 -18.34 2.11
C ALA A 107 19.85 -17.16 2.91
N GLU A 108 20.42 -15.96 2.69
CA GLU A 108 19.86 -14.73 3.23
C GLU A 108 18.61 -14.30 2.45
N ILE A 109 17.56 -13.91 3.16
CA ILE A 109 16.34 -13.35 2.57
C ILE A 109 16.26 -11.84 2.83
N ARG A 110 15.66 -11.10 1.88
CA ARG A 110 15.66 -9.62 1.87
C ARG A 110 14.74 -8.97 2.93
N GLY A 111 13.87 -9.77 3.54
CA GLY A 111 12.88 -9.36 4.51
C GLY A 111 11.79 -10.41 4.63
N ILE A 112 10.89 -10.23 5.58
CA ILE A 112 9.78 -11.15 5.85
C ILE A 112 8.46 -10.42 5.99
N PHE A 113 7.37 -11.14 5.71
CA PHE A 113 6.02 -10.73 6.11
C PHE A 113 5.63 -11.47 7.39
N VAL A 114 5.14 -10.71 8.36
CA VAL A 114 4.60 -11.24 9.62
C VAL A 114 3.14 -10.81 9.73
N SER A 115 2.25 -11.75 10.06
CA SER A 115 0.84 -11.43 10.30
C SER A 115 0.70 -10.38 11.41
N LYS A 116 -0.03 -9.32 11.13
CA LYS A 116 -0.16 -8.14 12.00
C LYS A 116 -0.88 -8.48 13.31
N TYR A 117 -1.91 -9.31 13.22
CA TYR A 117 -2.72 -9.78 14.36
C TYR A 117 -2.55 -11.28 14.55
N GLY A 118 -3.06 -11.81 15.67
CA GLY A 118 -3.15 -13.27 15.88
C GLY A 118 -3.93 -13.98 14.77
N GLY A 119 -3.69 -15.28 14.63
CA GLY A 119 -4.37 -16.13 13.64
C GLY A 119 -5.89 -16.18 13.88
N THR A 120 -6.65 -16.20 12.80
CA THR A 120 -8.12 -16.14 12.77
C THR A 120 -8.64 -17.09 11.68
N ASN A 121 -9.90 -17.53 11.80
CA ASN A 121 -10.54 -18.35 10.78
C ASN A 121 -11.34 -17.47 9.82
N ASN A 122 -10.96 -17.43 8.54
CA ASN A 122 -11.71 -16.75 7.49
C ASN A 122 -12.25 -17.78 6.49
N GLY A 123 -13.43 -18.35 6.76
CA GLY A 123 -14.10 -19.28 5.83
C GLY A 123 -13.34 -20.59 5.61
N GLY A 124 -12.70 -21.12 6.65
CA GLY A 124 -11.87 -22.33 6.60
C GLY A 124 -10.41 -22.06 6.22
N ILE A 125 -10.00 -20.80 6.10
CA ILE A 125 -8.61 -20.43 5.75
C ILE A 125 -7.99 -19.65 6.91
N PHE A 126 -6.75 -19.99 7.26
CA PHE A 126 -5.98 -19.23 8.25
C PHE A 126 -5.79 -17.79 7.77
N SER A 127 -6.12 -16.83 8.62
CA SER A 127 -6.04 -15.40 8.30
C SER A 127 -5.55 -14.59 9.50
N SER A 128 -5.31 -13.29 9.30
CA SER A 128 -4.94 -12.35 10.35
C SER A 128 -5.78 -11.08 10.19
N GLN A 129 -6.89 -11.02 10.92
CA GLN A 129 -7.88 -9.94 10.82
C GLN A 129 -8.12 -9.29 12.18
N GLN A 130 -8.47 -8.01 12.17
CA GLN A 130 -8.81 -7.27 13.39
C GLN A 130 -10.25 -7.56 13.83
N GLY A 131 -10.48 -7.61 15.14
CA GLY A 131 -11.80 -7.75 15.75
C GLY A 131 -12.40 -9.14 15.60
N LYS A 132 -11.57 -10.17 15.42
CA LYS A 132 -11.98 -11.56 15.25
C LYS A 132 -11.50 -12.42 16.40
N ASP A 133 -12.13 -13.57 16.58
CA ASP A 133 -11.68 -14.54 17.57
C ASP A 133 -10.33 -15.11 17.15
N PRO A 134 -9.34 -15.16 18.05
CA PRO A 134 -8.10 -15.85 17.77
C PRO A 134 -8.34 -17.35 17.63
N LEU A 135 -7.59 -18.01 16.73
CA LEU A 135 -7.61 -19.46 16.56
C LEU A 135 -7.02 -20.14 17.80
N SER A 136 -7.65 -21.24 18.23
CA SER A 136 -7.15 -22.06 19.32
C SER A 136 -6.87 -23.49 18.88
N THR A 137 -5.96 -24.15 19.59
CA THR A 137 -5.84 -25.61 19.52
C THR A 137 -6.93 -26.34 20.30
N ASN A 138 -7.87 -25.66 20.96
CA ASN A 138 -8.97 -26.30 21.68
C ASN A 138 -10.26 -26.39 20.86
N SER A 139 -10.95 -27.52 20.95
CA SER A 139 -12.21 -27.79 20.23
C SER A 139 -13.36 -26.84 20.59
N ALA A 140 -13.35 -26.23 21.77
CA ALA A 140 -14.43 -25.39 22.26
C ALA A 140 -14.29 -23.90 21.89
N HIS A 141 -13.14 -23.44 21.42
CA HIS A 141 -12.86 -22.02 21.20
C HIS A 141 -12.18 -21.79 19.85
N ASN A 142 -12.95 -21.42 18.82
CA ASN A 142 -12.45 -21.16 17.46
C ASN A 142 -11.34 -22.14 17.01
N PRO A 143 -11.64 -23.46 16.97
CA PRO A 143 -10.63 -24.49 16.81
C PRO A 143 -9.95 -24.43 15.44
N ILE A 144 -8.65 -24.70 15.41
CA ILE A 144 -7.92 -24.86 14.15
C ILE A 144 -8.47 -25.98 13.28
N SER A 145 -9.08 -27.02 13.87
CA SER A 145 -9.73 -28.09 13.10
C SER A 145 -10.91 -27.62 12.24
N ALA A 146 -11.41 -26.40 12.45
CA ALA A 146 -12.41 -25.77 11.58
C ALA A 146 -11.81 -25.17 10.30
N LEU A 147 -10.49 -25.25 10.12
CA LEU A 147 -9.81 -24.90 8.88
C LEU A 147 -9.87 -26.05 7.86
N ASN A 148 -9.75 -25.69 6.59
CA ASN A 148 -9.67 -26.61 5.48
C ASN A 148 -8.44 -27.54 5.65
N GLY A 149 -8.54 -28.79 5.19
CA GLY A 149 -7.46 -29.77 5.37
C GLY A 149 -7.39 -30.40 6.76
N THR A 150 -8.39 -30.16 7.62
CA THR A 150 -8.62 -30.86 8.90
C THR A 150 -7.38 -30.98 9.79
N PRO A 151 -6.71 -29.86 10.14
CA PRO A 151 -5.60 -29.92 11.08
C PRO A 151 -6.09 -30.43 12.44
N LEU A 152 -5.25 -31.21 13.13
CA LEU A 152 -5.55 -31.67 14.47
C LEU A 152 -5.52 -30.50 15.46
N ASN A 153 -6.36 -30.56 16.48
CA ASN A 153 -6.44 -29.58 17.56
C ASN A 153 -5.28 -29.76 18.57
N THR A 154 -4.05 -29.68 18.07
CA THR A 154 -2.79 -29.88 18.81
C THR A 154 -1.80 -28.78 18.42
N TYR A 155 -0.72 -28.61 19.17
CA TYR A 155 0.33 -27.64 18.79
C TYR A 155 0.99 -28.01 17.47
N GLY A 156 1.16 -29.31 17.19
CA GLY A 156 1.65 -29.80 15.90
C GLY A 156 0.70 -29.52 14.73
N GLY A 157 -0.62 -29.56 14.96
CA GLY A 157 -1.62 -29.21 13.94
C GLY A 157 -1.56 -27.76 13.46
N LEU A 158 -0.92 -26.85 14.19
CA LEU A 158 -0.73 -25.46 13.76
C LEU A 158 0.16 -25.35 12.51
N TYR A 159 1.08 -26.28 12.30
CA TYR A 159 1.91 -26.35 11.08
C TYR A 159 1.05 -26.58 9.84
N THR A 160 0.04 -27.44 9.94
CA THR A 160 -0.94 -27.66 8.86
C THR A 160 -1.93 -26.49 8.77
N ALA A 161 -2.33 -25.91 9.91
CA ALA A 161 -3.27 -24.80 9.97
C ALA A 161 -2.79 -23.57 9.16
N VAL A 162 -1.55 -23.11 9.37
CA VAL A 162 -1.01 -21.94 8.63
C VAL A 162 -0.92 -22.19 7.13
N LYS A 163 -0.68 -23.43 6.70
CA LYS A 163 -0.56 -23.79 5.28
C LYS A 163 -1.86 -23.67 4.50
N THR A 164 -2.99 -23.57 5.19
CA THR A 164 -4.28 -23.28 4.55
C THR A 164 -4.33 -21.88 3.93
N MET A 165 -3.53 -20.94 4.45
CA MET A 165 -3.36 -19.59 3.89
C MET A 165 -2.54 -19.60 2.60
N SER A 166 -1.39 -20.28 2.63
CA SER A 166 -0.43 -20.38 1.54
C SER A 166 0.50 -21.55 1.80
N ILE A 167 0.96 -22.24 0.74
CA ILE A 167 1.95 -23.31 0.87
C ILE A 167 3.28 -22.82 1.47
N ASP A 168 3.59 -21.53 1.33
CA ASP A 168 4.81 -20.93 1.88
C ASP A 168 4.64 -20.39 3.32
N ALA A 169 3.40 -20.35 3.85
CA ALA A 169 3.09 -19.89 5.20
C ALA A 169 3.77 -20.76 6.27
N ILE A 170 4.29 -20.15 7.34
CA ILE A 170 4.93 -20.90 8.43
C ILE A 170 4.43 -20.39 9.78
N VAL A 171 4.37 -21.30 10.74
CA VAL A 171 4.11 -20.94 12.14
C VAL A 171 5.25 -20.05 12.60
N THR A 172 4.95 -18.89 13.16
CA THR A 172 5.96 -17.89 13.48
C THR A 172 7.08 -18.48 14.34
N PRO A 173 8.34 -18.44 13.87
CA PRO A 173 9.44 -19.00 14.65
C PRO A 173 9.74 -18.22 15.92
N ILE A 174 10.29 -18.91 16.92
CA ILE A 174 10.71 -18.31 18.20
C ILE A 174 11.69 -17.13 17.99
N TRP A 175 12.59 -17.25 17.01
CA TRP A 175 13.58 -16.21 16.74
C TRP A 175 12.96 -14.94 16.14
N THR A 176 11.87 -15.06 15.39
CA THR A 176 11.10 -13.92 14.90
C THR A 176 10.42 -13.18 16.05
N TYR A 177 9.82 -13.89 17.02
CA TYR A 177 9.29 -13.27 18.24
C TYR A 177 10.38 -12.54 19.02
N ASN A 178 11.52 -13.19 19.21
CA ASN A 178 12.61 -12.61 19.95
C ASN A 178 13.20 -11.37 19.25
N MET A 179 13.30 -11.39 17.92
CA MET A 179 13.67 -10.22 17.11
C MET A 179 12.69 -9.06 17.37
N LEU A 180 11.38 -9.30 17.30
CA LEU A 180 10.35 -8.28 17.58
C LEU A 180 10.47 -7.73 19.01
N ALA A 181 10.75 -8.58 19.99
CA ALA A 181 10.93 -8.20 21.39
C ALA A 181 12.16 -7.30 21.59
N ARG A 182 13.30 -7.66 21.00
CA ARG A 182 14.53 -6.84 21.04
C ARG A 182 14.31 -5.49 20.37
N MET A 183 13.61 -5.47 19.24
CA MET A 183 13.31 -4.23 18.52
C MET A 183 12.40 -3.34 19.36
N ALA A 184 11.40 -3.91 20.03
CA ALA A 184 10.51 -3.17 20.90
C ALA A 184 11.25 -2.50 22.06
N LYS A 185 12.12 -3.26 22.75
CA LYS A 185 12.96 -2.72 23.81
C LYS A 185 13.83 -1.56 23.33
N ALA A 186 14.57 -1.77 22.23
CA ALA A 186 15.47 -0.76 21.68
C ALA A 186 14.72 0.52 21.30
N HIS A 187 13.54 0.37 20.68
CA HIS A 187 12.72 1.51 20.26
C HIS A 187 12.16 2.27 21.46
N GLY A 188 11.64 1.56 22.46
CA GLY A 188 11.15 2.16 23.69
C GLY A 188 12.22 2.95 24.42
N GLU A 189 13.40 2.35 24.61
CA GLU A 189 14.51 2.98 25.33
C GLU A 189 15.06 4.22 24.63
N ALA A 190 15.17 4.17 23.30
CA ALA A 190 15.71 5.27 22.50
C ALA A 190 14.71 6.41 22.21
N SER A 191 13.41 6.17 22.39
CA SER A 191 12.37 7.14 22.05
C SER A 191 12.20 8.24 23.10
N LEU A 192 11.95 9.46 22.62
CA LEU A 192 11.78 10.67 23.43
C LEU A 192 10.33 11.17 23.53
N THR A 193 9.45 10.75 22.61
CA THR A 193 8.03 11.16 22.59
C THR A 193 7.07 9.97 22.37
N THR A 194 5.88 10.07 22.96
CA THR A 194 4.80 9.06 22.80
C THR A 194 4.23 9.02 21.38
N ASP A 195 4.49 10.03 20.57
CA ASP A 195 4.11 10.08 19.15
C ASP A 195 4.97 9.16 18.29
N VAL A 196 6.21 8.88 18.73
CA VAL A 196 7.15 7.99 18.03
C VAL A 196 7.03 6.55 18.53
N CYS A 197 6.83 6.38 19.82
CA CYS A 197 6.65 5.09 20.46
C CYS A 197 5.70 5.25 21.65
N ALA A 198 4.52 4.65 21.56
CA ALA A 198 3.44 4.92 22.50
C ALA A 198 3.69 4.44 23.94
N TYR A 199 4.63 3.51 24.18
CA TYR A 199 4.87 2.90 25.49
C TYR A 199 6.10 3.47 26.22
N ILE A 200 6.64 4.61 25.80
CA ILE A 200 7.88 5.17 26.39
C ILE A 200 7.66 5.88 27.72
N ASP A 201 6.42 6.28 27.97
CA ASP A 201 5.97 7.08 29.10
C ASP A 201 5.73 6.22 30.36
N VAL A 202 5.60 4.90 30.18
CA VAL A 202 5.32 3.94 31.25
C VAL A 202 6.36 2.82 31.24
N VAL A 203 7.24 2.79 32.26
CA VAL A 203 8.24 1.73 32.47
C VAL A 203 7.55 0.43 32.93
N PRO A 204 7.94 -0.76 32.42
CA PRO A 204 8.91 -1.04 31.36
C PRO A 204 8.45 -0.56 29.98
N LYS A 205 9.39 -0.02 29.19
CA LYS A 205 9.15 0.53 27.85
C LYS A 205 9.03 -0.59 26.80
N MET A 206 7.97 -1.37 26.92
CA MET A 206 7.68 -2.54 26.09
C MET A 206 6.23 -2.53 25.59
N PRO A 207 5.89 -3.33 24.56
CA PRO A 207 4.53 -3.48 24.07
C PRO A 207 3.61 -4.00 25.18
N LYS A 208 2.53 -3.26 25.40
CA LYS A 208 1.52 -3.51 26.42
C LYS A 208 0.53 -4.59 25.96
N GLY A 209 0.10 -5.44 26.87
CA GLY A 209 -0.67 -6.64 26.57
C GLY A 209 -1.57 -7.04 27.72
N ASN A 210 -1.78 -8.35 27.91
CA ASN A 210 -2.45 -8.81 29.12
C ASN A 210 -1.42 -9.01 30.24
N LEU A 211 -1.34 -8.01 31.13
CA LEU A 211 -0.55 -8.07 32.35
C LEU A 211 -1.51 -8.09 33.57
N ALA A 212 -1.36 -9.08 34.44
CA ALA A 212 -2.09 -9.29 35.70
C ALA A 212 -3.63 -9.55 35.64
N ASN A 213 -4.10 -10.35 34.69
CA ASN A 213 -5.37 -11.09 34.70
C ASN A 213 -6.59 -10.18 34.59
N ALA A 214 -6.42 -9.03 33.94
CA ALA A 214 -7.50 -8.09 33.70
C ALA A 214 -7.72 -7.90 32.20
N LEU A 215 -8.90 -7.40 31.84
CA LEU A 215 -9.15 -6.76 30.54
C LEU A 215 -8.30 -5.49 30.31
N LYS A 216 -7.19 -5.34 31.04
CA LYS A 216 -6.37 -4.15 31.22
C LYS A 216 -4.92 -4.53 31.56
N ASP A 217 -3.98 -3.67 31.22
CA ASP A 217 -2.58 -3.79 31.61
C ASP A 217 -2.37 -3.24 33.04
N TYR A 218 -1.72 -3.99 33.93
CA TYR A 218 -1.41 -3.59 35.31
C TYR A 218 -0.52 -2.35 35.41
N ASN A 219 0.48 -2.24 34.53
CA ASN A 219 1.41 -1.12 34.48
C ASN A 219 0.77 0.09 33.77
N ASP A 220 -0.24 -0.14 32.93
CA ASP A 220 -0.96 0.92 32.21
C ASP A 220 -2.46 0.63 32.06
N THR A 221 -3.25 1.09 33.02
CA THR A 221 -4.71 0.87 33.04
C THR A 221 -5.47 1.49 31.85
N SER A 222 -4.81 2.31 31.02
CA SER A 222 -5.39 2.90 29.81
C SER A 222 -5.48 1.92 28.64
N VAL A 223 -4.67 0.85 28.64
CA VAL A 223 -4.70 -0.19 27.61
C VAL A 223 -5.77 -1.21 27.99
N THR A 224 -6.76 -1.39 27.13
CA THR A 224 -7.87 -2.33 27.36
C THR A 224 -8.19 -3.12 26.11
N PHE A 225 -8.60 -4.38 26.23
CA PHE A 225 -9.01 -5.20 25.08
C PHE A 225 -10.51 -5.50 25.10
N THR A 226 -11.08 -5.76 23.91
CA THR A 226 -12.47 -6.20 23.77
C THR A 226 -12.54 -7.72 23.95
N ALA A 227 -13.36 -8.20 24.87
CA ALA A 227 -13.55 -9.63 25.10
C ALA A 227 -14.14 -10.34 23.86
N SER A 228 -13.68 -11.55 23.57
CA SER A 228 -14.24 -12.42 22.51
C SER A 228 -15.60 -13.03 22.89
N GLY A 229 -15.95 -12.99 24.17
CA GLY A 229 -17.12 -13.70 24.72
C GLY A 229 -16.79 -15.11 25.22
N TYR A 230 -15.63 -15.66 24.85
CA TYR A 230 -15.05 -16.79 25.55
C TYR A 230 -14.43 -16.32 26.86
N SER A 231 -14.51 -17.15 27.91
CA SER A 231 -13.95 -16.79 29.21
C SER A 231 -12.48 -16.45 29.05
N ASN A 232 -12.14 -15.22 29.41
CA ASN A 232 -10.77 -14.75 29.48
C ASN A 232 -10.02 -14.90 28.14
N CYS A 233 -10.61 -14.40 27.06
CA CYS A 233 -9.94 -14.16 25.79
C CYS A 233 -10.46 -12.87 25.15
N ALA A 234 -9.62 -12.22 24.34
CA ALA A 234 -9.93 -10.98 23.64
C ALA A 234 -9.88 -11.16 22.12
N LEU A 235 -10.60 -10.29 21.42
CA LEU A 235 -10.56 -10.20 19.97
C LEU A 235 -9.19 -9.72 19.49
N THR A 236 -8.69 -10.30 18.41
CA THR A 236 -7.41 -9.93 17.78
C THR A 236 -7.39 -8.45 17.39
N GLY A 237 -6.32 -7.72 17.71
CA GLY A 237 -6.15 -6.31 17.41
C GLY A 237 -7.18 -5.37 18.05
N SER A 238 -7.84 -5.79 19.13
CA SER A 238 -8.88 -5.00 19.82
C SER A 238 -8.35 -4.02 20.87
N GLY A 239 -7.04 -3.99 21.11
CA GLY A 239 -6.42 -3.09 22.09
C GLY A 239 -6.78 -1.61 21.86
N SER A 240 -7.39 -0.99 22.86
CA SER A 240 -7.53 0.47 22.98
C SER A 240 -6.19 1.07 23.41
N ASN A 241 -5.86 2.24 22.87
CA ASN A 241 -4.47 2.67 22.67
C ASN A 241 -3.66 1.65 21.86
N PHE A 242 -4.22 1.21 20.72
CA PHE A 242 -3.67 0.18 19.82
C PHE A 242 -2.16 0.26 19.58
N ALA A 243 -1.60 1.47 19.43
CA ALA A 243 -0.16 1.64 19.22
C ALA A 243 0.68 1.09 20.40
N LYS A 244 0.18 1.11 21.64
CA LYS A 244 0.86 0.50 22.79
C LYS A 244 0.89 -1.03 22.72
N THR A 245 0.00 -1.67 21.97
CA THR A 245 -0.03 -3.14 21.82
C THR A 245 0.82 -3.65 20.66
N THR A 246 1.50 -2.76 19.92
CA THR A 246 2.37 -3.14 18.82
C THR A 246 3.85 -3.14 19.20
N HIS A 247 4.66 -3.98 18.54
CA HIS A 247 6.09 -4.10 18.84
C HIS A 247 6.85 -2.77 18.69
N ASN A 248 6.51 -1.93 17.71
CA ASN A 248 7.19 -0.66 17.47
C ASN A 248 6.49 0.56 18.06
N GLY A 249 5.48 0.35 18.92
CA GLY A 249 4.79 1.44 19.60
C GLY A 249 3.98 2.34 18.67
N GLN A 250 3.70 1.89 17.44
CA GLN A 250 3.01 2.64 16.40
C GLN A 250 1.89 1.79 15.79
N LYS A 251 0.89 2.43 15.18
CA LYS A 251 -0.26 1.73 14.57
C LYS A 251 0.14 0.79 13.41
N CYS A 252 1.32 0.97 12.84
CA CYS A 252 1.83 0.13 11.76
C CYS A 252 2.44 -1.20 12.24
N GLY A 253 2.91 -1.33 13.48
CA GLY A 253 3.59 -2.54 13.93
C GLY A 253 2.72 -3.80 14.02
N ILE A 254 3.39 -4.94 14.22
CA ILE A 254 2.82 -6.20 14.70
C ILE A 254 2.15 -5.98 16.04
N ALA A 255 0.86 -6.29 16.13
CA ALA A 255 0.01 -6.11 17.30
C ALA A 255 -0.09 -7.38 18.14
N ASP A 256 -0.48 -7.16 19.40
CA ASP A 256 -0.77 -8.18 20.40
C ASP A 256 0.43 -9.10 20.68
N LEU A 257 1.65 -8.57 20.56
CA LEU A 257 2.89 -9.35 20.76
C LEU A 257 2.92 -10.03 22.14
N THR A 258 2.27 -9.41 23.13
CA THR A 258 2.28 -9.81 24.54
C THR A 258 0.89 -10.22 25.05
N GLY A 259 -0.08 -10.53 24.17
CA GLY A 259 -1.47 -10.73 24.61
C GLY A 259 -2.39 -11.52 23.67
N ASN A 260 -3.66 -11.61 24.09
CA ASN A 260 -4.74 -12.47 23.59
C ASN A 260 -4.57 -13.96 23.91
N MET A 261 -3.51 -14.61 23.42
CA MET A 261 -3.25 -16.04 23.60
C MET A 261 -1.75 -16.29 23.52
N PHE A 262 -1.27 -17.36 24.16
CA PHE A 262 0.08 -17.84 23.90
C PHE A 262 0.19 -18.28 22.43
N GLU A 263 1.30 -17.93 21.80
CA GLU A 263 1.57 -18.28 20.41
C GLU A 263 2.64 -19.38 20.37
N VAL A 264 2.44 -20.42 19.55
CA VAL A 264 3.48 -21.44 19.36
C VAL A 264 4.62 -20.85 18.55
N GLY A 265 5.80 -20.75 19.17
CA GLY A 265 7.06 -20.38 18.54
C GLY A 265 7.70 -21.59 17.89
N SER A 266 7.63 -21.68 16.56
CA SER A 266 8.21 -22.82 15.84
C SER A 266 9.74 -22.84 15.91
N GLY A 267 10.32 -24.02 15.75
CA GLY A 267 11.76 -24.19 15.52
C GLY A 267 12.65 -24.30 16.76
N LEU A 268 12.07 -24.37 17.97
CA LEU A 268 12.74 -24.79 19.20
C LEU A 268 11.97 -25.97 19.80
N ILE A 269 12.65 -27.11 19.98
CA ILE A 269 12.06 -28.34 20.51
C ILE A 269 12.96 -28.96 21.57
N ARG A 270 12.40 -29.86 22.38
CA ARG A 270 13.15 -30.68 23.34
C ARG A 270 12.76 -32.15 23.20
N PHE A 271 13.75 -33.03 23.17
CA PHE A 271 13.54 -34.47 22.95
C PHE A 271 13.86 -35.34 24.16
N ASP A 272 14.90 -35.01 24.94
CA ASP A 272 15.31 -35.75 26.13
C ASP A 272 15.61 -34.82 27.32
N SER A 273 16.07 -35.39 28.44
CA SER A 273 16.34 -34.68 29.69
C SER A 273 17.36 -33.54 29.56
N THR A 274 18.20 -33.55 28.53
CA THR A 274 19.34 -32.62 28.36
C THR A 274 19.37 -31.91 27.00
N GLY A 275 18.67 -32.42 25.99
CA GLY A 275 18.78 -31.98 24.61
C GLY A 275 17.71 -30.97 24.19
N PHE A 276 18.11 -29.71 24.06
CA PHE A 276 17.35 -28.68 23.35
C PHE A 276 17.86 -28.57 21.94
N LEU A 277 16.94 -28.39 21.02
CA LEU A 277 17.20 -28.44 19.59
C LEU A 277 16.60 -27.20 18.94
N VAL A 278 17.39 -26.50 18.12
CA VAL A 278 16.94 -25.41 17.25
C VAL A 278 17.09 -25.82 15.79
N ILE A 279 16.15 -25.44 14.92
CA ILE A 279 16.26 -25.78 13.49
C ILE A 279 17.63 -25.32 12.93
N LYS A 280 18.21 -26.06 11.98
CA LYS A 280 19.44 -25.64 11.29
C LYS A 280 19.17 -24.49 10.34
N GLU A 281 20.10 -23.55 10.21
CA GLU A 281 20.00 -22.49 9.20
C GLU A 281 19.95 -23.05 7.77
N SER A 282 20.52 -24.24 7.54
CA SER A 282 20.51 -24.95 6.25
C SER A 282 19.16 -25.57 5.87
N VAL A 283 18.18 -25.59 6.77
CA VAL A 283 16.86 -26.19 6.53
C VAL A 283 15.91 -25.15 5.93
N ASP A 284 15.12 -25.57 4.94
CA ASP A 284 14.01 -24.77 4.43
C ASP A 284 12.78 -24.95 5.31
N ILE A 285 12.51 -23.97 6.18
CA ILE A 285 11.38 -24.03 7.12
C ILE A 285 10.02 -24.03 6.40
N THR A 286 9.96 -23.56 5.16
CA THR A 286 8.71 -23.58 4.37
C THR A 286 8.29 -25.00 3.98
N THR A 287 9.21 -25.97 4.01
CA THR A 287 8.94 -27.38 3.63
C THR A 287 8.42 -28.24 4.79
N ILE A 288 8.36 -27.68 6.01
CA ILE A 288 7.90 -28.40 7.19
C ILE A 288 6.36 -28.44 7.19
N LEU A 289 5.79 -29.63 6.96
CA LEU A 289 4.35 -29.81 6.71
C LEU A 289 3.61 -30.66 7.75
N ASN A 290 4.30 -31.54 8.48
CA ASN A 290 3.69 -32.50 9.40
C ASN A 290 4.35 -32.48 10.78
N ASP A 291 3.66 -32.99 11.79
CA ASP A 291 4.15 -33.13 13.16
C ASP A 291 4.44 -34.59 13.54
N SER A 292 4.24 -35.52 12.61
CA SER A 292 4.06 -36.95 12.92
C SER A 292 5.34 -37.78 12.74
N ILE A 293 6.41 -37.19 12.17
CA ILE A 293 7.67 -37.87 11.88
C ILE A 293 8.80 -37.31 12.75
N ILE A 294 9.48 -38.21 13.47
CA ILE A 294 10.50 -37.87 14.49
C ILE A 294 11.94 -38.00 13.95
N THR A 295 12.14 -38.77 12.87
CA THR A 295 13.45 -38.95 12.21
C THR A 295 13.28 -39.23 10.71
N GLY A 296 14.09 -38.61 9.86
CA GLY A 296 14.30 -38.99 8.46
C GLY A 296 13.13 -38.74 7.51
N GLY A 297 12.20 -37.83 7.85
CA GLY A 297 11.00 -37.60 7.02
C GLY A 297 10.51 -36.15 6.96
N GLY A 298 11.33 -35.18 7.37
CA GLY A 298 11.08 -33.75 7.12
C GLY A 298 9.96 -33.13 7.97
N GLY A 299 9.55 -33.82 9.04
CA GLY A 299 8.54 -33.33 9.97
C GLY A 299 9.04 -32.21 10.89
N ALA A 300 8.12 -31.50 11.52
CA ALA A 300 8.40 -30.42 12.46
C ALA A 300 9.25 -30.87 13.65
N TYR A 301 9.32 -32.17 13.94
CA TYR A 301 10.10 -32.73 15.04
C TYR A 301 11.21 -33.67 14.55
N ASP A 302 11.53 -33.65 13.26
CA ASP A 302 12.61 -34.44 12.69
C ASP A 302 13.97 -33.93 13.18
N ARG A 303 14.65 -34.71 14.02
CA ARG A 303 15.90 -34.33 14.68
C ARG A 303 17.02 -33.96 13.70
N ASP A 304 17.01 -34.54 12.51
CA ASP A 304 18.05 -34.29 11.51
C ASP A 304 18.02 -32.84 11.01
N LEU A 305 16.88 -32.16 11.17
CA LEU A 305 16.69 -30.76 10.81
C LEU A 305 17.20 -29.79 11.88
N TYR A 306 17.69 -30.27 13.03
CA TYR A 306 18.00 -29.42 14.19
C TYR A 306 19.44 -29.54 14.68
N ASP A 307 19.95 -28.44 15.23
CA ASP A 307 21.20 -28.33 15.98
C ASP A 307 20.95 -28.35 17.48
N VAL A 308 21.92 -28.88 18.24
CA VAL A 308 21.89 -28.86 19.70
C VAL A 308 22.12 -27.46 20.25
N ILE A 309 21.31 -27.07 21.24
CA ILE A 309 21.53 -25.94 22.13
C ILE A 309 21.74 -26.49 23.53
N ASP A 310 22.87 -26.11 24.15
CA ASP A 310 23.13 -26.38 25.56
C ASP A 310 22.60 -25.24 26.45
N ILE A 311 21.69 -25.59 27.35
CA ILE A 311 21.13 -24.69 28.37
C ILE A 311 21.19 -25.31 29.77
N SER A 312 22.11 -26.26 29.98
CA SER A 312 22.34 -26.92 31.26
C SER A 312 22.68 -25.93 32.39
N ASP A 313 23.26 -24.77 32.06
CA ASP A 313 23.56 -23.68 32.97
C ASP A 313 22.29 -22.98 33.52
N LEU A 314 21.14 -23.10 32.85
CA LEU A 314 19.85 -22.56 33.27
C LEU A 314 18.91 -23.60 33.87
N ILE A 315 19.10 -24.87 33.50
CA ILE A 315 18.30 -26.01 33.93
C ILE A 315 18.92 -26.60 35.18
N ASN A 316 18.56 -26.03 36.33
CA ASN A 316 18.69 -26.67 37.63
C ASN A 316 17.41 -27.44 37.99
N THR A 317 17.35 -28.03 39.19
CA THR A 317 16.22 -28.84 39.71
C THR A 317 14.88 -28.11 39.91
N ASN A 318 14.73 -26.86 39.42
CA ASN A 318 13.58 -26.02 39.71
C ASN A 318 12.48 -26.06 38.65
N SER A 319 11.28 -26.46 39.10
CA SER A 319 10.01 -26.40 38.37
C SER A 319 9.32 -25.05 38.59
N GLY A 320 9.81 -23.97 37.97
CA GLY A 320 9.28 -22.64 38.24
C GLY A 320 9.56 -21.58 37.18
N TRP A 321 8.83 -20.47 37.29
CA TRP A 321 9.07 -19.26 36.50
C TRP A 321 10.35 -18.58 36.98
N THR A 322 11.27 -18.27 36.07
CA THR A 322 12.47 -17.49 36.38
C THR A 322 12.45 -16.23 35.52
N TYR A 323 12.55 -15.08 36.18
CA TYR A 323 12.47 -13.79 35.52
C TYR A 323 13.81 -13.42 34.87
N ILE A 324 13.70 -12.64 33.80
CA ILE A 324 14.85 -12.07 33.11
C ILE A 324 15.38 -10.87 33.89
N GLY A 325 16.72 -10.78 34.00
CA GLY A 325 17.43 -9.65 34.59
C GLY A 325 17.88 -9.86 36.04
N ASN A 326 19.02 -9.26 36.40
CA ASN A 326 19.56 -9.22 37.77
C ASN A 326 20.19 -7.86 38.15
N GLY A 327 19.91 -6.80 37.37
CA GLY A 327 20.33 -5.42 37.61
C GLY A 327 21.79 -5.08 37.35
N THR A 328 22.68 -6.07 37.21
CA THR A 328 24.15 -5.83 37.16
C THR A 328 24.87 -6.61 36.05
N SER A 329 24.22 -7.60 35.43
CA SER A 329 24.83 -8.49 34.43
C SER A 329 24.14 -8.38 33.06
N ASN A 330 24.88 -8.78 32.03
CA ASN A 330 24.36 -8.94 30.68
C ASN A 330 23.31 -10.06 30.69
N VAL A 331 22.13 -9.75 30.18
CA VAL A 331 21.03 -10.73 30.12
C VAL A 331 21.25 -11.74 29.01
N PHE A 332 21.65 -11.28 27.82
CA PHE A 332 21.85 -12.13 26.66
C PHE A 332 23.32 -12.18 26.26
N GLY A 333 23.74 -13.34 25.74
CA GLY A 333 25.04 -13.47 25.10
C GLY A 333 25.06 -12.76 23.74
N PHE A 334 26.26 -12.55 23.19
CA PHE A 334 26.41 -12.03 21.84
C PHE A 334 27.62 -12.65 21.16
N SER A 335 27.43 -13.01 19.90
CA SER A 335 28.52 -13.49 19.04
C SER A 335 28.18 -13.16 17.59
N THR A 336 29.19 -12.74 16.84
CA THR A 336 29.10 -12.57 15.39
C THR A 336 29.28 -13.87 14.63
N ASP A 337 29.79 -14.93 15.29
CA ASP A 337 29.85 -16.27 14.73
C ASP A 337 28.50 -16.97 14.88
N ARG A 338 27.82 -17.15 13.75
CA ARG A 338 26.50 -17.81 13.67
C ARG A 338 26.52 -19.29 14.08
N ASN A 339 27.68 -19.94 14.09
CA ASN A 339 27.81 -21.32 14.53
C ASN A 339 27.98 -21.44 16.05
N SER A 340 28.33 -20.36 16.74
CA SER A 340 28.58 -20.36 18.17
C SER A 340 27.30 -20.64 18.98
N ALA A 341 27.47 -21.31 20.14
CA ALA A 341 26.38 -21.56 21.08
C ALA A 341 25.72 -20.26 21.57
N ALA A 342 26.52 -19.19 21.73
CA ALA A 342 26.03 -17.88 22.15
C ALA A 342 25.03 -17.28 21.13
N TYR A 343 25.35 -17.31 19.84
CA TYR A 343 24.43 -16.83 18.81
C TYR A 343 23.14 -17.65 18.78
N LYS A 344 23.24 -18.99 18.80
CA LYS A 344 22.07 -19.87 18.77
C LYS A 344 21.13 -19.61 19.95
N ARG A 345 21.67 -19.52 21.17
CA ARG A 345 20.90 -19.21 22.40
C ARG A 345 20.23 -17.84 22.34
N THR A 346 20.98 -16.81 21.95
CA THR A 346 20.45 -15.44 21.85
C THR A 346 19.37 -15.33 20.78
N SER A 347 19.52 -16.02 19.65
CA SER A 347 18.53 -15.98 18.56
C SER A 347 17.16 -16.49 18.99
N VAL A 348 17.11 -17.46 19.90
CA VAL A 348 15.85 -18.03 20.43
C VAL A 348 15.40 -17.36 21.74
N GLY A 349 16.13 -16.37 22.24
CA GLY A 349 15.75 -15.64 23.45
C GLY A 349 16.06 -16.31 24.77
N ILE A 350 17.02 -17.22 24.79
CA ILE A 350 17.46 -17.86 26.04
C ILE A 350 18.56 -16.99 26.68
N PRO A 351 18.38 -16.51 27.92
CA PRO A 351 19.35 -15.67 28.61
C PRO A 351 20.62 -16.43 29.03
N LEU A 352 21.60 -15.71 29.56
CA LEU A 352 22.75 -16.29 30.26
C LEU A 352 22.35 -16.73 31.68
N ALA A 353 23.09 -17.65 32.29
CA ALA A 353 22.85 -18.09 33.67
C ALA A 353 22.85 -16.95 34.71
N ASN A 354 23.72 -15.96 34.53
CA ASN A 354 23.73 -14.73 35.34
C ASN A 354 22.74 -13.67 34.84
N GLY A 355 22.08 -13.89 33.71
CA GLY A 355 21.09 -12.99 33.11
C GLY A 355 19.67 -13.17 33.65
N VAL A 356 19.48 -14.04 34.64
CA VAL A 356 18.18 -14.38 35.24
C VAL A 356 18.20 -14.19 36.76
N SER A 357 17.02 -13.99 37.37
CA SER A 357 16.89 -13.93 38.83
C SER A 357 15.49 -14.36 39.31
N GLY A 358 15.34 -14.49 40.64
CA GLY A 358 14.05 -14.81 41.26
C GLY A 358 13.04 -13.66 41.27
N SER A 359 13.49 -12.42 41.04
CA SER A 359 12.65 -11.20 41.08
C SER A 359 12.69 -10.38 39.78
N GLY A 360 13.57 -10.72 38.84
CA GLY A 360 13.75 -10.03 37.56
C GLY A 360 14.36 -8.64 37.69
N THR A 361 14.27 -7.87 36.61
CA THR A 361 14.49 -6.41 36.62
C THR A 361 13.27 -5.68 36.09
N ALA A 362 13.09 -4.43 36.54
CA ALA A 362 12.08 -3.54 35.99
C ALA A 362 12.27 -3.26 34.48
N GLU A 363 13.45 -3.50 33.93
CA GLU A 363 13.78 -3.34 32.50
C GLU A 363 13.02 -4.34 31.61
N PHE A 364 12.98 -5.61 32.02
CA PHE A 364 12.32 -6.69 31.29
C PHE A 364 10.92 -7.00 31.84
N GLY A 365 10.44 -6.25 32.83
CA GLY A 365 9.11 -6.48 33.42
C GLY A 365 8.95 -7.90 33.96
N ASN A 366 7.79 -8.51 33.72
CA ASN A 366 7.50 -9.90 34.13
C ASN A 366 7.98 -10.94 33.11
N ASP A 367 8.84 -10.56 32.16
CA ASP A 367 9.42 -11.49 31.21
C ASP A 367 10.28 -12.55 31.90
N GLY A 368 10.20 -13.78 31.42
CA GLY A 368 10.79 -14.91 32.09
C GLY A 368 10.72 -16.19 31.27
N LEU A 369 11.46 -17.18 31.74
CA LEU A 369 11.42 -18.54 31.22
C LEU A 369 10.75 -19.44 32.25
N TYR A 370 9.70 -20.13 31.83
CA TYR A 370 9.13 -21.20 32.63
C TYR A 370 9.86 -22.51 32.34
N LYS A 371 10.60 -23.00 33.33
CA LYS A 371 11.50 -24.15 33.19
C LYS A 371 10.90 -25.43 33.75
N TYR A 372 9.60 -25.66 33.53
CA TYR A 372 9.02 -26.98 33.75
C TYR A 372 9.20 -27.82 32.51
N LEU A 373 9.76 -29.01 32.64
CA LEU A 373 10.53 -29.60 31.59
C LEU A 373 10.07 -31.04 31.34
N ILE A 374 9.19 -31.23 30.36
CA ILE A 374 8.73 -32.55 29.91
C ILE A 374 9.36 -32.95 28.56
N ASN A 375 9.21 -34.21 28.18
CA ASN A 375 9.67 -34.70 26.88
C ASN A 375 8.68 -34.23 25.80
N GLU A 376 9.18 -33.72 24.66
CA GLU A 376 8.40 -33.28 23.47
C GLU A 376 7.73 -31.89 23.53
N LEU A 377 8.53 -30.86 23.79
CA LEU A 377 8.04 -29.48 23.99
C LEU A 377 7.97 -28.66 22.70
N ALA A 378 6.93 -27.82 22.61
CA ALA A 378 6.88 -26.65 21.73
C ALA A 378 7.05 -25.39 22.58
N ALA A 379 7.81 -24.40 22.10
CA ALA A 379 7.95 -23.14 22.82
C ALA A 379 6.68 -22.29 22.67
N PHE A 380 6.15 -21.78 23.79
CA PHE A 380 5.07 -20.78 23.75
C PHE A 380 5.64 -19.41 24.06
N CYS A 381 5.28 -18.43 23.23
CA CYS A 381 5.82 -17.08 23.27
C CYS A 381 4.70 -16.06 23.53
N GLY A 382 5.09 -14.91 24.07
CA GLY A 382 4.18 -13.79 24.30
C GLY A 382 3.41 -13.93 25.59
N GLY A 383 2.09 -13.77 25.55
CA GLY A 383 1.26 -13.77 26.75
C GLY A 383 -0.09 -14.44 26.56
N ASN A 384 -0.42 -15.38 27.44
CA ASN A 384 -1.78 -15.87 27.57
C ASN A 384 -2.62 -14.95 28.44
N TRP A 385 -3.81 -14.67 27.96
CA TRP A 385 -4.81 -13.90 28.68
C TRP A 385 -5.16 -14.44 30.08
N ASN A 386 -5.23 -15.76 30.23
CA ASN A 386 -5.66 -16.45 31.45
C ASN A 386 -4.56 -16.63 32.50
N ASN A 387 -3.31 -16.33 32.19
CA ASN A 387 -2.17 -16.59 33.07
C ASN A 387 -1.07 -15.54 32.86
N SER A 388 -1.44 -14.31 33.21
CA SER A 388 -0.73 -13.07 32.87
C SER A 388 0.41 -12.67 33.83
N SER A 389 0.63 -13.41 34.92
CA SER A 389 1.82 -13.24 35.76
C SER A 389 3.10 -13.65 35.03
N ASN A 390 2.93 -14.36 33.92
CA ASN A 390 3.96 -15.01 33.10
C ASN A 390 3.83 -14.55 31.62
N ALA A 391 3.63 -13.26 31.39
CA ALA A 391 3.37 -12.68 30.07
C ALA A 391 4.29 -11.49 29.79
N GLY A 392 4.78 -11.40 28.55
CA GLY A 392 5.60 -10.29 28.06
C GLY A 392 6.31 -10.63 26.76
N PRO A 393 7.05 -9.68 26.16
CA PRO A 393 7.64 -9.86 24.83
C PRO A 393 8.78 -10.90 24.81
N PHE A 394 9.46 -11.15 25.93
CA PHE A 394 10.50 -12.18 26.05
C PHE A 394 10.04 -13.42 26.82
N ALA A 395 8.78 -13.45 27.27
CA ALA A 395 8.20 -14.59 27.96
C ALA A 395 8.22 -15.85 27.08
N MET A 396 8.77 -16.93 27.65
CA MET A 396 8.86 -18.22 27.00
C MET A 396 8.43 -19.32 27.97
N ASN A 397 7.47 -20.13 27.54
CA ASN A 397 6.99 -21.26 28.33
C ASN A 397 7.31 -22.57 27.60
N LEU A 398 7.92 -23.50 28.35
CA LEU A 398 8.41 -24.78 27.88
C LEU A 398 7.73 -25.95 28.62
N ASN A 399 6.49 -25.83 29.11
CA ASN A 399 5.87 -26.83 30.00
C ASN A 399 4.90 -27.85 29.38
N ASN A 400 4.49 -27.71 28.12
CA ASN A 400 3.42 -28.54 27.55
C ASN A 400 3.90 -29.40 26.38
N ASN A 401 3.36 -30.61 26.28
CA ASN A 401 3.66 -31.56 25.21
C ASN A 401 3.01 -31.07 23.90
N ARG A 402 3.65 -31.32 22.76
CA ARG A 402 3.13 -31.02 21.42
C ARG A 402 1.72 -31.56 21.11
N THR A 403 1.34 -32.67 21.73
CA THR A 403 0.01 -33.30 21.59
C THR A 403 -1.07 -32.59 22.40
N ASN A 404 -0.69 -31.63 23.24
CA ASN A 404 -1.62 -30.92 24.11
C ASN A 404 -2.54 -29.99 23.29
N SER A 405 -3.75 -29.84 23.80
CA SER A 405 -4.81 -28.98 23.28
C SER A 405 -5.17 -28.00 24.38
N ASN A 406 -5.08 -26.70 24.11
CA ASN A 406 -5.28 -25.68 25.15
C ASN A 406 -6.01 -24.48 24.57
N ASN A 407 -7.06 -24.03 25.27
CA ASN A 407 -7.92 -22.92 24.86
C ASN A 407 -7.21 -21.56 24.83
N ASN A 408 -6.00 -21.53 25.39
CA ASN A 408 -5.15 -20.36 25.52
C ASN A 408 -3.96 -20.32 24.55
N VAL A 409 -3.84 -21.31 23.66
CA VAL A 409 -2.74 -21.41 22.70
C VAL A 409 -3.24 -21.34 21.26
N GLY A 410 -2.59 -20.52 20.45
CA GLY A 410 -2.87 -20.30 19.04
C GLY A 410 -1.59 -20.18 18.21
N ALA A 411 -1.71 -19.58 17.02
CA ALA A 411 -0.57 -19.27 16.17
C ALA A 411 -0.74 -17.95 15.44
N ARG A 412 0.40 -17.46 14.98
CA ARG A 412 0.54 -16.44 13.96
C ARG A 412 1.38 -17.00 12.83
N ASP A 413 1.13 -16.47 11.65
CA ASP A 413 1.93 -16.75 10.47
C ASP A 413 3.07 -15.73 10.35
N SER A 414 4.26 -16.23 10.00
CA SER A 414 5.32 -15.38 9.49
C SER A 414 6.10 -16.07 8.38
N GLY A 415 5.59 -16.08 7.16
CA GLY A 415 6.43 -16.48 6.03
C GLY A 415 5.69 -16.54 4.72
N THR A 416 6.17 -15.80 3.75
CA THR A 416 5.84 -15.97 2.33
C THR A 416 7.12 -15.66 1.57
N LYS A 417 7.55 -16.55 0.67
CA LYS A 417 8.79 -16.37 -0.11
C LYS A 417 8.85 -14.98 -0.77
N PRO A 418 9.88 -14.17 -0.50
CA PRO A 418 10.39 -13.23 -1.50
C PRO A 418 11.07 -14.06 -2.60
N GLU A 419 10.86 -13.67 -3.86
CA GLU A 419 11.45 -14.21 -5.09
C GLU A 419 12.77 -14.98 -4.92
N THR A 420 12.83 -16.18 -5.52
CA THR A 420 14.03 -16.94 -5.92
C THR A 420 15.35 -16.45 -5.33
N ALA A 421 15.96 -17.28 -4.48
CA ALA A 421 17.36 -17.19 -4.08
C ALA A 421 18.25 -16.84 -5.28
N MET A 422 18.59 -15.55 -5.42
CA MET A 422 19.83 -15.17 -6.07
C MET A 422 20.81 -15.01 -4.93
N ALA A 423 21.62 -16.05 -4.76
CA ALA A 423 22.80 -16.02 -3.90
C ALA A 423 23.60 -14.77 -4.23
N ASP A 424 23.93 -13.98 -3.21
CA ASP A 424 24.78 -12.81 -3.33
C ASP A 424 26.23 -13.28 -3.52
N THR A 425 26.62 -13.55 -4.76
CA THR A 425 28.03 -13.68 -5.12
C THR A 425 28.51 -12.31 -5.55
N GLY A 426 29.19 -11.61 -4.64
CA GLY A 426 29.61 -10.23 -4.82
C GLY A 426 30.47 -10.00 -6.08
N ALA A 427 30.19 -8.90 -6.78
CA ALA A 427 31.17 -8.09 -7.53
C ALA A 427 30.52 -6.83 -8.16
N ARG A 428 31.38 -5.81 -8.27
CA ARG A 428 31.21 -4.42 -8.73
C ARG A 428 30.55 -4.26 -10.12
N GLY A 429 29.82 -3.16 -10.33
CA GLY A 429 29.85 -2.42 -11.61
C GLY A 429 28.53 -2.23 -12.38
N VAL A 430 28.17 -0.96 -12.54
CA VAL A 430 27.13 -0.31 -13.37
C VAL A 430 27.02 -0.83 -14.83
N CYS A 431 25.78 -1.08 -15.32
CA CYS A 431 25.15 -0.42 -16.49
C CYS A 431 23.74 -0.98 -16.80
N CYS A 432 22.73 -0.10 -16.89
CA CYS A 432 21.38 -0.37 -17.42
C CYS A 432 21.36 -0.67 -18.94
N PRO A 433 20.32 -1.40 -19.45
CA PRO A 433 19.41 -0.75 -20.40
C PRO A 433 17.91 -1.17 -20.37
N ALA A 434 17.06 -0.16 -20.64
CA ALA A 434 15.77 -0.11 -21.34
C ALA A 434 14.65 -1.17 -21.17
N ILE A 435 13.55 -0.68 -20.57
CA ILE A 435 12.13 -0.76 -20.98
C ILE A 435 11.83 -1.62 -22.23
N SER A 436 11.20 -2.79 -22.02
CA SER A 436 10.03 -3.25 -22.79
C SER A 436 9.37 -4.46 -22.12
N GLU A 437 8.04 -4.55 -22.26
CA GLU A 437 7.17 -5.70 -21.96
C GLU A 437 6.64 -5.86 -20.53
N ILE A 438 5.48 -5.22 -20.26
CA ILE A 438 4.41 -5.93 -19.53
C ILE A 438 3.10 -5.72 -20.29
N LYS A 439 2.58 -6.85 -20.83
CA LYS A 439 1.24 -6.99 -21.38
C LYS A 439 0.21 -6.99 -20.24
N ARG A 440 -0.98 -6.52 -20.61
CA ARG A 440 -2.21 -6.38 -19.82
C ARG A 440 -2.56 -7.65 -19.03
N ASP A 441 -3.13 -7.47 -17.84
CA ASP A 441 -4.52 -7.88 -17.66
C ASP A 441 -5.32 -6.99 -16.70
N ASP A 442 -6.61 -6.88 -17.02
CA ASP A 442 -7.64 -6.06 -16.40
C ASP A 442 -8.23 -6.77 -15.17
N ARG A 443 -8.07 -6.18 -13.96
CA ARG A 443 -9.07 -6.10 -12.87
C ARG A 443 -8.42 -5.55 -11.60
N VAL A 444 -8.56 -4.25 -11.34
CA VAL A 444 -8.43 -3.70 -9.98
C VAL A 444 -9.78 -3.09 -9.60
N SER A 445 -10.45 -3.81 -8.71
CA SER A 445 -11.58 -3.35 -7.93
C SER A 445 -11.15 -2.21 -7.01
N SER A 446 -11.99 -1.19 -7.01
CA SER A 446 -12.01 -0.06 -6.07
C SER A 446 -11.92 -0.50 -4.62
N SER A 447 -10.92 -0.02 -3.88
CA SER A 447 -10.97 0.10 -2.41
C SER A 447 -10.19 1.35 -1.94
N TYR A 448 -10.72 2.53 -2.31
CA TYR A 448 -10.49 3.79 -1.58
C TYR A 448 -11.55 3.97 -0.47
N ALA A 449 -11.74 2.93 0.34
CA ALA A 449 -12.63 2.97 1.49
C ALA A 449 -12.10 2.01 2.55
N GLU A 450 -11.27 2.52 3.47
CA GLU A 450 -11.46 2.43 4.93
C GLU A 450 -10.19 2.79 5.71
N ARG A 451 -10.13 4.05 6.16
CA ARG A 451 -10.02 4.40 7.59
C ARG A 451 -10.15 5.91 7.77
N HIS A 452 -11.39 6.34 7.99
CA HIS A 452 -11.65 7.31 9.04
C HIS A 452 -12.00 6.48 10.28
N GLN A 453 -11.18 6.54 11.33
CA GLN A 453 -11.78 6.42 12.65
C GLN A 453 -12.72 7.61 12.81
N VAL A 454 -13.84 7.37 13.49
CA VAL A 454 -14.89 8.35 13.80
C VAL A 454 -14.36 9.40 14.77
N SER A 455 -13.40 10.20 14.30
CA SER A 455 -13.41 11.64 14.52
C SER A 455 -14.07 12.20 13.27
N ARG A 456 -15.04 13.08 13.46
CA ARG A 456 -15.76 13.74 12.35
C ARG A 456 -14.72 14.31 11.39
N ALA A 457 -14.58 13.73 10.20
CA ALA A 457 -13.66 14.18 9.15
C ALA A 457 -13.69 15.72 9.11
N PRO A 458 -12.55 16.41 9.21
CA PRO A 458 -12.58 17.86 9.15
C PRO A 458 -13.27 18.24 7.84
N LYS A 459 -14.34 19.04 7.94
CA LYS A 459 -15.17 19.41 6.78
C LYS A 459 -14.33 20.08 5.67
N ARG A 460 -13.16 20.63 6.03
CA ARG A 460 -12.17 21.32 5.19
C ARG A 460 -10.75 20.95 5.64
N GLU A 461 -9.84 20.73 4.71
CA GLU A 461 -8.40 20.45 4.97
C GLU A 461 -7.64 21.74 5.31
N GLY A 462 -6.78 21.71 6.33
CA GLY A 462 -5.96 22.85 6.76
C GLY A 462 -4.46 22.58 6.64
N ARG A 463 -3.65 23.65 6.75
CA ARG A 463 -2.17 23.61 6.64
C ARG A 463 -1.65 22.98 5.34
N LEU A 464 -2.40 23.09 4.25
CA LEU A 464 -2.00 22.50 2.97
C LEU A 464 -0.75 23.19 2.40
N PHE A 465 -0.55 24.48 2.66
CA PHE A 465 0.60 25.20 2.14
C PHE A 465 1.92 24.57 2.62
N GLU A 466 2.10 24.46 3.94
CA GLU A 466 3.35 23.96 4.54
C GLU A 466 3.62 22.50 4.18
N LEU A 467 2.56 21.69 4.03
CA LEU A 467 2.69 20.31 3.61
C LEU A 467 2.98 20.15 2.11
N THR A 468 2.56 21.11 1.29
CA THR A 468 2.70 21.02 -0.18
C THR A 468 4.05 21.51 -0.65
N PHE A 469 4.55 22.62 -0.10
CA PHE A 469 5.73 23.31 -0.62
C PHE A 469 7.02 22.99 0.14
N THR A 470 7.22 21.74 0.54
CA THR A 470 8.53 21.30 1.05
C THR A 470 9.56 21.20 -0.09
N MET A 471 10.86 21.27 0.25
CA MET A 471 11.93 21.11 -0.74
C MET A 471 11.82 19.80 -1.52
N ASP A 472 11.51 18.70 -0.82
CA ASP A 472 11.32 17.38 -1.42
C ASP A 472 10.16 17.35 -2.42
N ASN A 473 9.02 17.96 -2.06
CA ASN A 473 7.86 18.02 -2.95
C ASN A 473 8.13 18.90 -4.18
N LEU A 474 8.89 20.00 -4.03
CA LEU A 474 9.32 20.83 -5.15
C LEU A 474 10.24 20.05 -6.10
N TYR A 475 11.14 19.23 -5.56
CA TYR A 475 12.00 18.36 -6.36
C TYR A 475 11.18 17.28 -7.11
N GLU A 476 10.28 16.58 -6.44
CA GLU A 476 9.42 15.56 -7.06
C GLU A 476 8.50 16.15 -8.14
N ALA A 477 7.97 17.35 -7.90
CA ALA A 477 7.20 18.07 -8.89
C ALA A 477 8.05 18.47 -10.10
N TYR A 478 9.32 18.84 -9.91
CA TYR A 478 10.25 19.09 -11.00
C TYR A 478 10.49 17.82 -11.84
N ILE A 479 10.73 16.67 -11.19
CA ILE A 479 10.89 15.37 -11.87
C ILE A 479 9.66 15.03 -12.71
N THR A 480 8.47 15.30 -12.18
CA THR A 480 7.21 15.11 -12.90
C THR A 480 7.06 16.10 -14.07
N ALA A 481 7.36 17.38 -13.85
CA ALA A 481 7.24 18.45 -14.84
C ALA A 481 8.15 18.25 -16.06
N ARG A 482 9.37 17.74 -15.84
CA ARG A 482 10.37 17.54 -16.90
C ARG A 482 10.12 16.31 -17.79
N LYS A 483 9.24 15.39 -17.38
CA LYS A 483 9.03 14.10 -18.07
C LYS A 483 8.71 14.31 -19.55
N GLY A 484 9.57 13.78 -20.43
CA GLY A 484 9.44 13.90 -21.89
C GLY A 484 9.73 15.30 -22.46
N LYS A 485 10.19 16.26 -21.65
CA LYS A 485 10.42 17.67 -22.04
C LYS A 485 11.85 18.15 -21.79
N ARG A 486 12.79 17.25 -21.47
CA ARG A 486 14.17 17.59 -21.09
C ARG A 486 14.93 18.37 -22.17
N LYS A 487 14.67 18.09 -23.46
CA LYS A 487 15.30 18.79 -24.60
C LYS A 487 14.77 20.21 -24.85
N LYS A 488 13.75 20.67 -24.12
CA LYS A 488 13.22 22.03 -24.29
C LYS A 488 14.16 23.03 -23.61
N ARG A 489 14.44 24.15 -24.30
CA ARG A 489 15.33 25.22 -23.78
C ARG A 489 14.97 25.68 -22.37
N ALA A 490 13.68 25.88 -22.09
CA ALA A 490 13.20 26.29 -20.77
C ALA A 490 13.53 25.26 -19.66
N THR A 491 13.39 23.96 -19.96
CA THR A 491 13.74 22.89 -19.03
C THR A 491 15.25 22.86 -18.80
N MET A 492 16.05 22.93 -19.87
CA MET A 492 17.53 22.88 -19.77
C MET A 492 18.09 24.05 -18.96
N ARG A 493 17.55 25.27 -19.13
CA ARG A 493 17.96 26.45 -18.36
C ARG A 493 17.64 26.31 -16.87
N PHE A 494 16.52 25.68 -16.54
CA PHE A 494 16.18 25.40 -15.14
C PHE A 494 17.08 24.30 -14.56
N GLU A 495 17.36 23.25 -15.34
CA GLU A 495 18.25 22.14 -14.92
C GLU A 495 19.70 22.59 -14.73
N SER A 496 20.21 23.57 -15.48
CA SER A 496 21.59 24.03 -15.33
C SER A 496 21.89 24.63 -13.96
N ASN A 497 20.88 25.17 -13.28
CA ASN A 497 20.99 25.74 -11.92
C ASN A 497 19.95 25.13 -10.98
N LEU A 498 19.71 23.82 -11.07
CA LEU A 498 18.57 23.15 -10.41
C LEU A 498 18.45 23.46 -8.91
N GLY A 499 19.54 23.33 -8.15
CA GLY A 499 19.53 23.57 -6.70
C GLY A 499 19.15 25.00 -6.35
N ALA A 500 19.77 25.98 -7.02
CA ALA A 500 19.48 27.40 -6.78
C ALA A 500 18.05 27.79 -7.21
N GLU A 501 17.55 27.25 -8.32
CA GLU A 501 16.18 27.51 -8.79
C GLU A 501 15.12 26.91 -7.85
N LEU A 502 15.37 25.71 -7.30
CA LEU A 502 14.48 25.09 -6.31
C LEU A 502 14.52 25.83 -4.97
N GLN A 503 15.71 26.24 -4.51
CA GLN A 503 15.86 27.06 -3.31
C GLN A 503 15.15 28.40 -3.45
N ALA A 504 15.34 29.11 -4.57
CA ALA A 504 14.65 30.36 -4.82
C ALA A 504 13.12 30.18 -4.86
N LEU A 505 12.60 29.10 -5.46
CA LEU A 505 11.18 28.79 -5.40
C LEU A 505 10.70 28.55 -3.97
N TYR A 506 11.45 27.78 -3.18
CA TYR A 506 11.15 27.51 -1.78
C TYR A 506 11.08 28.82 -0.98
N ASP A 507 12.12 29.65 -1.04
CA ASP A 507 12.19 30.91 -0.30
C ASP A 507 11.07 31.87 -0.72
N GLU A 508 10.87 32.07 -2.03
CA GLU A 508 9.81 32.94 -2.55
C GLU A 508 8.42 32.49 -2.09
N LEU A 509 8.16 31.18 -2.02
CA LEU A 509 6.88 30.64 -1.58
C LEU A 509 6.65 30.86 -0.08
N HIS A 510 7.66 30.64 0.77
CA HIS A 510 7.51 30.77 2.22
C HIS A 510 7.50 32.22 2.69
N ASP A 511 8.28 33.08 2.04
CA ASP A 511 8.31 34.53 2.30
C ASP A 511 7.10 35.25 1.70
N GLY A 512 6.27 34.55 0.92
CA GLY A 512 5.06 35.11 0.31
C GLY A 512 5.33 36.07 -0.86
N THR A 513 6.55 36.08 -1.38
CA THR A 513 6.97 36.93 -2.50
C THR A 513 6.78 36.26 -3.88
N TYR A 514 6.49 34.95 -3.90
CA TYR A 514 6.25 34.19 -5.13
C TYR A 514 5.03 34.71 -5.90
N MET A 515 5.24 35.02 -7.18
CA MET A 515 4.18 35.36 -8.13
C MET A 515 4.36 34.55 -9.42
N PRO A 516 3.29 33.91 -9.95
CA PRO A 516 3.35 33.23 -11.25
C PRO A 516 3.83 34.19 -12.35
N ARG A 517 4.76 33.72 -13.20
CA ARG A 517 5.23 34.54 -14.32
C ARG A 517 4.14 34.65 -15.40
N PRO A 518 4.18 35.72 -16.22
CA PRO A 518 3.24 35.87 -17.34
C PRO A 518 3.27 34.65 -18.28
N TYR A 519 2.09 34.22 -18.72
CA TYR A 519 1.95 33.11 -19.66
C TYR A 519 2.49 33.47 -21.05
N ALA A 520 3.19 32.53 -21.68
CA ALA A 520 3.50 32.62 -23.10
C ALA A 520 2.24 32.26 -23.91
N GLN A 521 1.76 33.21 -24.73
CA GLN A 521 0.53 33.05 -25.51
C GLN A 521 0.82 32.65 -26.96
N PHE A 522 0.11 31.66 -27.48
CA PHE A 522 0.12 31.31 -28.90
C PHE A 522 -1.22 30.71 -29.35
N GLU A 523 -1.56 30.84 -30.62
CA GLU A 523 -2.81 30.30 -31.17
C GLU A 523 -2.62 28.88 -31.72
N VAL A 524 -3.56 27.98 -31.40
CA VAL A 524 -3.67 26.65 -32.00
C VAL A 524 -5.02 26.50 -32.68
N TYR A 525 -5.04 25.89 -33.86
CA TYR A 525 -6.27 25.62 -34.62
C TYR A 525 -6.62 24.14 -34.62
N GLU A 526 -7.58 23.73 -33.80
CA GLU A 526 -8.11 22.36 -33.79
C GLU A 526 -9.58 22.29 -33.33
N PRO A 527 -10.55 21.94 -34.19
CA PRO A 527 -10.92 22.60 -35.44
C PRO A 527 -11.40 24.07 -35.27
N LYS A 528 -11.23 24.68 -34.09
CA LYS A 528 -11.49 26.10 -33.82
C LYS A 528 -10.22 26.74 -33.27
N LYS A 529 -10.03 28.04 -33.51
CA LYS A 529 -8.92 28.82 -32.92
C LYS A 529 -9.04 28.83 -31.39
N ARG A 530 -7.93 28.59 -30.70
CA ARG A 530 -7.80 28.67 -29.24
C ARG A 530 -6.48 29.35 -28.89
N VAL A 531 -6.55 30.34 -28.01
CA VAL A 531 -5.34 30.94 -27.41
C VAL A 531 -4.88 30.02 -26.29
N ILE A 532 -3.65 29.52 -26.39
CA ILE A 532 -2.99 28.70 -25.38
C ILE A 532 -2.06 29.58 -24.57
N ASN A 533 -2.21 29.53 -23.25
CA ASN A 533 -1.42 30.19 -22.23
C ASN A 533 -0.48 29.15 -21.61
N ALA A 534 0.78 29.11 -22.06
CA ALA A 534 1.77 28.18 -21.55
C ALA A 534 2.53 28.79 -20.36
N PRO A 535 2.56 28.12 -19.17
CA PRO A 535 3.30 28.62 -18.02
C PRO A 535 4.81 28.53 -18.22
N ALA A 536 5.56 29.36 -17.49
CA ALA A 536 7.00 29.18 -17.37
C ALA A 536 7.32 27.82 -16.71
N PHE A 537 8.51 27.27 -16.97
CA PHE A 537 8.86 25.94 -16.45
C PHE A 537 8.89 25.91 -14.91
N ARG A 538 9.42 26.96 -14.26
CA ARG A 538 9.40 27.08 -12.78
C ARG A 538 7.98 27.03 -12.21
N ASP A 539 7.04 27.71 -12.87
CA ASP A 539 5.65 27.78 -12.43
C ASP A 539 4.94 26.45 -12.65
N LEU A 540 5.35 25.72 -13.69
CA LEU A 540 4.88 24.36 -13.92
C LEU A 540 5.31 23.42 -12.78
N VAL A 541 6.50 23.60 -12.18
CA VAL A 541 6.92 22.87 -10.97
C VAL A 541 5.95 23.14 -9.83
N VAL A 542 5.68 24.40 -9.51
CA VAL A 542 4.73 24.80 -8.46
C VAL A 542 3.33 24.24 -8.73
N GLN A 543 2.86 24.30 -9.98
CA GLN A 543 1.57 23.72 -10.38
C GLN A 543 1.52 22.20 -10.17
N HIS A 544 2.62 21.48 -10.39
CA HIS A 544 2.69 20.05 -10.13
C HIS A 544 2.63 19.73 -8.63
N CYS A 545 3.25 20.53 -7.76
CA CYS A 545 3.08 20.41 -6.30
C CYS A 545 1.62 20.60 -5.90
N ILE A 546 1.00 21.70 -6.36
CA ILE A 546 -0.41 22.00 -6.07
C ILE A 546 -1.31 20.87 -6.56
N TYR A 547 -1.11 20.40 -7.80
CA TYR A 547 -1.88 19.33 -8.38
C TYR A 547 -1.78 18.04 -7.55
N ALA A 548 -0.57 17.66 -7.13
CA ALA A 548 -0.36 16.48 -6.29
C ALA A 548 -1.11 16.59 -4.96
N ALA A 549 -1.12 17.77 -4.33
CA ALA A 549 -1.81 17.99 -3.06
C ALA A 549 -3.34 17.96 -3.19
N ILE A 550 -3.90 18.53 -4.26
CA ILE A 550 -5.36 18.72 -4.36
C ILE A 550 -6.09 17.68 -5.20
N TYR A 551 -5.40 16.92 -6.05
CA TYR A 551 -6.07 16.05 -7.02
C TYR A 551 -6.98 15.03 -6.32
N ASP A 552 -6.45 14.26 -5.36
CA ASP A 552 -7.23 13.23 -4.67
C ASP A 552 -8.30 13.84 -3.74
N LEU A 553 -8.06 15.05 -3.20
CA LEU A 553 -9.04 15.79 -2.40
C LEU A 553 -10.32 16.11 -3.19
N PHE A 554 -10.18 16.58 -4.44
CA PHE A 554 -11.33 16.89 -5.30
C PHE A 554 -11.86 15.67 -6.06
N ASP A 555 -11.01 14.71 -6.44
CA ASP A 555 -11.44 13.52 -7.19
C ASP A 555 -12.47 12.68 -6.41
N ARG A 556 -12.29 12.58 -5.08
CA ARG A 556 -13.25 11.95 -4.15
C ARG A 556 -14.65 12.59 -4.19
N SER A 557 -14.76 13.84 -4.62
CA SER A 557 -16.04 14.56 -4.72
C SER A 557 -16.72 14.43 -6.08
N PHE A 558 -16.02 13.95 -7.12
CA PHE A 558 -16.57 13.89 -8.47
C PHE A 558 -17.45 12.66 -8.67
N ILE A 559 -18.46 12.79 -9.53
CA ILE A 559 -19.26 11.65 -9.96
C ILE A 559 -18.41 10.63 -10.73
N ALA A 560 -18.68 9.33 -10.57
CA ALA A 560 -17.95 8.25 -11.25
C ALA A 560 -18.08 8.30 -12.79
N THR A 561 -19.09 8.99 -13.32
CA THR A 561 -19.36 9.11 -14.76
C THR A 561 -18.83 10.42 -15.37
N SER A 562 -17.95 11.13 -14.66
CA SER A 562 -17.09 12.17 -15.21
C SER A 562 -15.73 11.56 -15.55
N TYR A 563 -15.36 11.58 -16.84
CA TYR A 563 -14.21 10.81 -17.35
C TYR A 563 -13.04 11.66 -17.85
N ALA A 564 -13.21 12.97 -18.02
CA ALA A 564 -12.15 13.82 -18.55
C ALA A 564 -11.09 14.13 -17.50
N CYS A 565 -9.82 14.19 -17.92
CA CYS A 565 -8.67 14.60 -17.09
C CYS A 565 -8.57 13.93 -15.70
N ARG A 566 -9.06 12.70 -15.57
CA ARG A 566 -8.97 11.88 -14.35
C ARG A 566 -8.12 10.65 -14.55
N LYS A 567 -7.40 10.24 -13.50
CA LYS A 567 -6.65 8.98 -13.45
C LYS A 567 -7.58 7.81 -13.77
N GLY A 568 -7.19 6.98 -14.74
CA GLY A 568 -8.02 5.88 -15.21
C GLY A 568 -9.29 6.28 -15.97
N GLY A 569 -9.48 7.54 -16.37
CA GLY A 569 -10.60 8.02 -17.19
C GLY A 569 -10.36 7.89 -18.70
N GLY A 570 -10.81 8.89 -19.46
CA GLY A 570 -10.54 9.05 -20.89
C GLY A 570 -11.72 8.78 -21.83
N THR A 571 -11.51 9.10 -23.11
CA THR A 571 -12.54 9.04 -24.17
C THR A 571 -13.06 7.62 -24.40
N HIS A 572 -12.19 6.61 -24.32
CA HIS A 572 -12.59 5.20 -24.47
C HIS A 572 -13.58 4.75 -23.40
N LYS A 573 -13.32 5.07 -22.12
CA LYS A 573 -14.23 4.69 -21.01
C LYS A 573 -15.54 5.46 -21.07
N ALA A 574 -15.48 6.76 -21.37
CA ALA A 574 -16.67 7.57 -21.58
C ALA A 574 -17.58 7.03 -22.69
N SER A 575 -16.98 6.65 -23.83
CA SER A 575 -17.69 6.04 -24.96
C SER A 575 -18.26 4.64 -24.61
N ALA A 576 -17.49 3.83 -23.89
CA ALA A 576 -17.93 2.52 -23.42
C ALA A 576 -19.11 2.61 -22.43
N TYR A 577 -19.05 3.55 -21.47
CA TYR A 577 -20.15 3.81 -20.56
C TYR A 577 -21.39 4.29 -21.30
N THR A 578 -21.24 5.21 -22.26
CA THR A 578 -22.35 5.69 -23.11
C THR A 578 -23.04 4.53 -23.81
N GLN A 579 -22.28 3.61 -24.42
CA GLN A 579 -22.84 2.43 -25.06
C GLN A 579 -23.55 1.50 -24.07
N LYS A 580 -22.93 1.26 -22.91
CA LYS A 580 -23.54 0.45 -21.84
C LYS A 580 -24.86 1.06 -21.39
N ALA A 581 -24.91 2.36 -21.15
CA ALA A 581 -26.10 3.10 -20.77
C ALA A 581 -27.20 3.01 -21.83
N MET A 582 -26.87 3.17 -23.12
CA MET A 582 -27.84 3.04 -24.21
C MET A 582 -28.50 1.66 -24.30
N ARG A 583 -27.83 0.59 -23.84
CA ARG A 583 -28.38 -0.78 -23.86
C ARG A 583 -29.47 -1.03 -22.82
N HIS A 584 -29.63 -0.15 -21.83
CA HIS A 584 -30.66 -0.27 -20.80
C HIS A 584 -32.03 0.29 -21.21
N TYR A 585 -32.10 1.00 -22.33
CA TYR A 585 -33.29 1.73 -22.76
C TYR A 585 -33.74 1.25 -24.13
N ASP A 586 -34.96 1.59 -24.54
CA ASP A 586 -35.44 1.31 -25.90
C ASP A 586 -34.76 2.25 -26.93
N GLY A 587 -34.83 1.90 -28.22
CA GLY A 587 -34.40 2.80 -29.29
C GLY A 587 -35.28 4.06 -29.43
N GLU A 588 -36.54 3.97 -28.97
CA GLU A 588 -37.53 5.04 -29.00
C GLU A 588 -37.39 6.07 -27.87
N ASP A 589 -36.69 5.72 -26.78
CA ASP A 589 -36.32 6.64 -25.71
C ASP A 589 -35.40 7.75 -26.22
N TYR A 590 -35.38 8.88 -25.51
CA TYR A 590 -34.56 10.04 -25.87
C TYR A 590 -33.26 10.10 -25.07
N TYR A 591 -32.25 10.72 -25.68
CA TYR A 591 -31.09 11.25 -25.00
C TYR A 591 -31.04 12.77 -25.18
N VAL A 592 -30.44 13.44 -24.20
CA VAL A 592 -30.19 14.87 -24.20
C VAL A 592 -28.68 15.08 -24.15
N LYS A 593 -28.16 15.86 -25.09
CA LYS A 593 -26.78 16.34 -25.09
C LYS A 593 -26.77 17.84 -24.84
N LEU A 594 -25.97 18.29 -23.89
CA LEU A 594 -25.82 19.69 -23.48
C LEU A 594 -24.34 20.11 -23.68
N ASP A 595 -24.14 21.32 -24.18
CA ASP A 595 -22.83 21.93 -24.45
C ASP A 595 -22.79 23.35 -23.88
N VAL A 596 -21.71 23.73 -23.19
CA VAL A 596 -21.57 25.04 -22.56
C VAL A 596 -20.84 26.02 -23.48
N LYS A 597 -21.31 27.26 -23.54
CA LYS A 597 -20.74 28.30 -24.41
C LYS A 597 -19.40 28.80 -23.87
N LYS A 598 -18.36 28.68 -24.71
CA LYS A 598 -16.99 29.18 -24.45
C LYS A 598 -16.50 28.81 -23.04
N PHE A 599 -16.75 27.59 -22.58
CA PHE A 599 -16.65 27.17 -21.19
C PHE A 599 -15.46 27.75 -20.41
N PHE A 600 -14.21 27.54 -20.86
CA PHE A 600 -13.01 28.04 -20.18
C PHE A 600 -12.93 29.57 -20.06
N TYR A 601 -13.51 30.33 -20.98
CA TYR A 601 -13.57 31.80 -20.93
C TYR A 601 -14.74 32.33 -20.09
N SER A 602 -15.72 31.47 -19.81
CA SER A 602 -16.95 31.84 -19.11
C SER A 602 -16.91 31.52 -17.61
N ILE A 603 -15.87 30.83 -17.12
CA ILE A 603 -15.72 30.46 -15.71
C ILE A 603 -15.60 31.71 -14.84
N ASP A 604 -16.47 31.83 -13.84
CA ASP A 604 -16.42 32.93 -12.87
C ASP A 604 -15.44 32.56 -11.74
N ARG A 605 -14.34 33.32 -11.63
CA ARG A 605 -13.26 33.04 -10.67
C ARG A 605 -13.71 33.22 -9.21
N SER A 606 -14.72 34.05 -8.94
CA SER A 606 -15.27 34.21 -7.58
C SER A 606 -16.02 32.95 -7.14
N ILE A 607 -16.79 32.35 -8.05
CA ILE A 607 -17.47 31.06 -7.82
C ILE A 607 -16.44 29.95 -7.68
N LEU A 608 -15.41 29.93 -8.53
CA LEU A 608 -14.34 28.94 -8.45
C LEU A 608 -13.60 29.00 -7.10
N ARG A 609 -13.25 30.20 -6.61
CA ARG A 609 -12.66 30.39 -5.28
C ARG A 609 -13.57 29.85 -4.17
N ALA A 610 -14.86 30.19 -4.22
CA ALA A 610 -15.83 29.68 -3.25
C ALA A 610 -15.92 28.14 -3.26
N LEU A 611 -15.72 27.49 -4.42
CA LEU A 611 -15.66 26.03 -4.52
C LEU A 611 -14.37 25.45 -3.91
N PHE A 612 -13.23 26.13 -4.04
CA PHE A 612 -12.00 25.73 -3.36
C PHE A 612 -12.14 25.84 -1.85
N GLU A 613 -12.67 26.96 -1.37
CA GLU A 613 -12.84 27.23 0.05
C GLU A 613 -13.83 26.27 0.72
N LYS A 614 -14.76 25.66 -0.03
CA LYS A 614 -15.62 24.59 0.50
C LYS A 614 -14.83 23.35 0.96
N LYS A 615 -13.62 23.14 0.45
CA LYS A 615 -12.77 21.97 0.74
C LYS A 615 -11.45 22.31 1.42
N ILE A 616 -10.93 23.52 1.22
CA ILE A 616 -9.63 23.96 1.73
C ILE A 616 -9.84 25.12 2.72
N LYS A 617 -9.27 25.01 3.92
CA LYS A 617 -9.28 26.05 4.98
C LYS A 617 -8.14 27.05 4.83
N ASP A 618 -7.02 26.59 4.29
CA ASP A 618 -5.79 27.38 4.12
C ASP A 618 -5.97 28.47 3.05
N LYS A 619 -6.10 29.72 3.50
CA LYS A 619 -6.31 30.87 2.60
C LYS A 619 -5.08 31.13 1.73
N ARG A 620 -3.86 31.04 2.28
CA ARG A 620 -2.61 31.28 1.56
C ARG A 620 -2.48 30.32 0.38
N PHE A 621 -2.86 29.05 0.60
CA PHE A 621 -2.90 28.04 -0.46
C PHE A 621 -3.98 28.30 -1.51
N VAL A 622 -5.19 28.69 -1.09
CA VAL A 622 -6.28 29.06 -2.02
C VAL A 622 -5.92 30.28 -2.86
N ASP A 623 -5.28 31.29 -2.25
CA ASP A 623 -4.88 32.52 -2.93
C ASP A 623 -3.84 32.22 -4.02
N LEU A 624 -2.87 31.34 -3.72
CA LEU A 624 -1.90 30.85 -4.70
C LEU A 624 -2.55 30.04 -5.84
N MET A 625 -3.54 29.19 -5.53
CA MET A 625 -4.34 28.50 -6.55
C MET A 625 -5.09 29.50 -7.45
N CYS A 626 -5.68 30.54 -6.85
CA CYS A 626 -6.35 31.61 -7.58
C CYS A 626 -5.40 32.41 -8.46
N ALA A 627 -4.15 32.65 -8.03
CA ALA A 627 -3.14 33.32 -8.85
C ALA A 627 -2.88 32.59 -10.17
N PHE A 628 -2.93 31.25 -10.18
CA PHE A 628 -2.82 30.47 -11.42
C PHE A 628 -4.07 30.49 -12.31
N ALA A 629 -5.22 30.91 -11.78
CA ALA A 629 -6.45 31.10 -12.55
C ALA A 629 -6.57 32.51 -13.15
N GLU A 630 -5.67 33.43 -12.77
CA GLU A 630 -5.78 34.84 -13.11
C GLU A 630 -5.58 35.12 -14.60
N MET A 631 -6.44 35.97 -15.15
CA MET A 631 -6.41 36.49 -16.52
C MET A 631 -6.81 37.97 -16.52
N ASN A 632 -6.41 38.70 -17.57
CA ASN A 632 -6.78 40.11 -17.75
C ASN A 632 -8.30 40.32 -17.84
N ASP A 633 -9.01 39.36 -18.44
CA ASP A 633 -10.47 39.39 -18.50
C ASP A 633 -11.09 39.07 -17.14
N PRO A 634 -12.24 39.68 -16.77
CA PRO A 634 -12.88 39.45 -15.47
C PRO A 634 -13.33 37.99 -15.28
N LYS A 635 -13.60 37.26 -16.37
CA LYS A 635 -14.00 35.85 -16.38
C LYS A 635 -13.02 35.02 -17.20
N GLY A 636 -12.94 33.75 -16.86
CA GLY A 636 -12.16 32.75 -17.56
C GLY A 636 -10.97 32.25 -16.77
N ILE A 637 -10.36 31.18 -17.27
CA ILE A 637 -9.11 30.59 -16.76
C ILE A 637 -8.18 30.24 -17.94
N PRO A 638 -6.84 30.27 -17.75
CA PRO A 638 -5.89 30.11 -18.84
C PRO A 638 -5.93 28.68 -19.42
N ILE A 639 -6.18 28.56 -20.73
CA ILE A 639 -6.15 27.28 -21.44
C ILE A 639 -4.70 26.89 -21.70
N GLY A 640 -4.25 25.70 -21.30
CA GLY A 640 -2.86 25.24 -21.48
C GLY A 640 -2.07 25.13 -20.16
N ASN A 641 -2.64 25.64 -19.07
CA ASN A 641 -2.18 25.42 -17.71
C ASN A 641 -2.67 24.05 -17.18
N LEU A 642 -1.82 23.36 -16.40
CA LEU A 642 -2.11 22.07 -15.78
C LEU A 642 -3.33 22.15 -14.84
N LEU A 643 -3.36 23.16 -13.96
CA LEU A 643 -4.39 23.31 -12.94
C LEU A 643 -5.75 23.66 -13.54
N SER A 644 -5.77 24.40 -14.65
CA SER A 644 -7.02 24.79 -15.33
C SER A 644 -7.89 23.60 -15.73
N GLN A 645 -7.28 22.46 -16.05
CA GLN A 645 -8.02 21.23 -16.36
C GLN A 645 -8.77 20.70 -15.13
N LEU A 646 -8.14 20.71 -13.97
CA LEU A 646 -8.76 20.29 -12.72
C LEU A 646 -9.81 21.32 -12.26
N TYR A 647 -9.53 22.62 -12.42
CA TYR A 647 -10.46 23.70 -12.06
C TYR A 647 -11.76 23.61 -12.85
N ALA A 648 -11.67 23.31 -14.14
CA ALA A 648 -12.82 22.99 -14.98
C ALA A 648 -13.69 21.85 -14.41
N LEU A 649 -13.06 20.78 -13.90
CA LEU A 649 -13.80 19.66 -13.29
C LEU A 649 -14.47 20.06 -11.98
N ILE A 650 -13.75 20.80 -11.12
CA ILE A 650 -14.27 21.32 -9.85
C ILE A 650 -15.47 22.23 -10.10
N TYR A 651 -15.38 23.13 -11.08
CA TYR A 651 -16.43 24.08 -11.43
C TYR A 651 -17.73 23.40 -11.89
N MET A 652 -17.62 22.28 -12.61
CA MET A 652 -18.78 21.53 -13.10
C MET A 652 -19.31 20.49 -12.10
N ASN A 653 -18.63 20.25 -10.99
CA ASN A 653 -19.08 19.25 -10.02
C ASN A 653 -20.46 19.57 -9.38
N PRO A 654 -20.83 20.84 -9.10
CA PRO A 654 -22.17 21.16 -8.58
C PRO A 654 -23.30 20.74 -9.52
N VAL A 655 -23.17 20.95 -10.84
CA VAL A 655 -24.20 20.56 -11.80
C VAL A 655 -24.28 19.04 -11.95
N ASP A 656 -23.14 18.34 -11.84
CA ASP A 656 -23.12 16.87 -11.83
C ASP A 656 -23.99 16.30 -10.70
N HIS A 657 -23.81 16.85 -9.50
CA HIS A 657 -24.60 16.44 -8.34
C HIS A 657 -26.06 16.84 -8.46
N TYR A 658 -26.37 18.02 -8.99
CA TYR A 658 -27.74 18.43 -9.27
C TYR A 658 -28.46 17.44 -10.22
N ILE A 659 -27.80 17.04 -11.31
CA ILE A 659 -28.36 16.08 -12.27
C ILE A 659 -28.53 14.69 -11.65
N LYS A 660 -27.55 14.21 -10.87
CA LYS A 660 -27.55 12.86 -10.29
C LYS A 660 -28.45 12.72 -9.06
N ARG A 661 -28.46 13.71 -8.17
CA ARG A 661 -29.11 13.64 -6.85
C ARG A 661 -30.50 14.28 -6.87
N ASP A 662 -30.63 15.46 -7.46
CA ASP A 662 -31.88 16.22 -7.41
C ASP A 662 -32.80 15.85 -8.58
N LEU A 663 -32.26 15.84 -9.80
CA LEU A 663 -33.00 15.36 -10.99
C LEU A 663 -33.06 13.84 -11.09
N LYS A 664 -32.28 13.11 -10.28
CA LYS A 664 -32.23 11.63 -10.21
C LYS A 664 -31.95 10.94 -11.54
N MET A 665 -31.17 11.57 -12.41
CA MET A 665 -30.81 11.01 -13.72
C MET A 665 -29.71 9.96 -13.61
N LYS A 666 -30.11 8.68 -13.56
CA LYS A 666 -29.18 7.55 -13.41
C LYS A 666 -28.14 7.50 -14.52
N HIS A 667 -28.55 7.60 -15.79
CA HIS A 667 -27.67 7.43 -16.95
C HIS A 667 -27.17 8.78 -17.50
N TYR A 668 -26.42 9.50 -16.67
CA TYR A 668 -25.71 10.74 -17.03
C TYR A 668 -24.19 10.52 -17.11
N VAL A 669 -23.55 11.09 -18.14
CA VAL A 669 -22.10 11.06 -18.38
C VAL A 669 -21.59 12.45 -18.80
N ARG A 670 -20.40 12.81 -18.31
CA ARG A 670 -19.75 14.09 -18.61
C ARG A 670 -18.30 13.91 -19.07
N TYR A 671 -17.90 14.75 -20.03
CA TYR A 671 -16.51 14.88 -20.46
C TYR A 671 -16.15 16.37 -20.61
N VAL A 672 -15.50 16.92 -19.59
CA VAL A 672 -15.28 18.38 -19.43
C VAL A 672 -16.63 19.10 -19.37
N ASP A 673 -17.00 19.84 -20.41
CA ASP A 673 -18.24 20.60 -20.60
C ASP A 673 -19.31 19.82 -21.36
N ASP A 674 -18.91 18.79 -22.11
CA ASP A 674 -19.77 17.96 -22.95
C ASP A 674 -20.57 16.99 -22.05
N MET A 675 -21.89 17.18 -21.96
CA MET A 675 -22.78 16.46 -21.04
C MET A 675 -23.83 15.64 -21.80
N VAL A 676 -24.08 14.39 -21.38
CA VAL A 676 -25.09 13.52 -22.01
C VAL A 676 -25.93 12.81 -20.96
N ILE A 677 -27.25 12.94 -21.08
CA ILE A 677 -28.28 12.25 -20.28
C ILE A 677 -29.00 11.27 -21.21
N ILE A 678 -29.17 10.02 -20.80
CA ILE A 678 -29.66 8.93 -21.65
C ILE A 678 -30.88 8.30 -20.99
N GLY A 679 -31.90 7.96 -21.80
CA GLY A 679 -33.05 7.17 -21.36
C GLY A 679 -34.12 7.99 -20.66
N VAL A 680 -34.52 9.08 -21.32
CA VAL A 680 -35.58 9.97 -20.85
C VAL A 680 -36.72 10.01 -21.85
N GLU A 681 -37.94 10.19 -21.35
CA GLU A 681 -39.10 10.47 -22.20
C GLU A 681 -39.00 11.88 -22.81
N LYS A 682 -39.67 12.13 -23.93
CA LYS A 682 -39.62 13.41 -24.66
C LYS A 682 -40.06 14.61 -23.80
N SER A 683 -41.13 14.44 -23.03
CA SER A 683 -41.66 15.46 -22.12
C SER A 683 -40.63 15.81 -21.03
N LYS A 684 -40.13 14.78 -20.34
CA LYS A 684 -39.11 14.88 -19.30
C LYS A 684 -37.79 15.45 -19.79
N ALA A 685 -37.38 15.11 -21.01
CA ALA A 685 -36.16 15.63 -21.64
C ALA A 685 -36.18 17.17 -21.74
N LYS A 686 -37.31 17.75 -22.17
CA LYS A 686 -37.47 19.22 -22.26
C LYS A 686 -37.42 19.88 -20.88
N GLU A 687 -38.09 19.28 -19.89
CA GLU A 687 -38.07 19.77 -18.51
C GLU A 687 -36.64 19.78 -17.94
N ILE A 688 -35.88 18.70 -18.16
CA ILE A 688 -34.50 18.58 -17.69
C ILE A 688 -33.60 19.64 -18.34
N ILE A 689 -33.74 19.89 -19.65
CA ILE A 689 -32.96 20.91 -20.36
C ILE A 689 -33.13 22.27 -19.68
N GLY A 690 -34.38 22.69 -19.42
CA GLY A 690 -34.69 23.98 -18.77
C GLY A 690 -34.24 24.04 -17.31
N LYS A 691 -34.38 22.95 -16.55
CA LYS A 691 -33.92 22.86 -15.16
C LYS A 691 -32.41 22.97 -15.04
N VAL A 692 -31.66 22.30 -15.92
CA VAL A 692 -30.20 22.39 -15.95
C VAL A 692 -29.74 23.75 -16.47
N GLU A 693 -30.47 24.37 -17.41
CA GLU A 693 -30.18 25.72 -17.88
C GLU A 693 -30.28 26.74 -16.76
N SER A 694 -31.38 26.68 -16.01
CA SER A 694 -31.64 27.56 -14.88
C SER A 694 -30.56 27.40 -13.80
N PHE A 695 -30.16 26.15 -13.52
CA PHE A 695 -29.08 25.87 -12.57
C PHE A 695 -27.75 26.47 -13.03
N LEU A 696 -27.39 26.27 -14.30
CA LEU A 696 -26.14 26.81 -14.86
C LEU A 696 -26.10 28.35 -14.81
N LYS A 697 -27.20 29.02 -15.16
CA LYS A 697 -27.28 30.48 -15.12
C LYS A 697 -27.24 31.02 -13.69
N GLN A 698 -28.03 30.45 -12.78
CA GLN A 698 -28.19 30.97 -11.42
C GLN A 698 -26.99 30.69 -10.53
N TYR A 699 -26.44 29.47 -10.56
CA TYR A 699 -25.41 29.03 -9.61
C TYR A 699 -23.99 29.07 -10.17
N LEU A 700 -23.83 28.89 -11.50
CA LEU A 700 -22.52 28.84 -12.15
C LEU A 700 -22.29 29.99 -13.14
N ARG A 701 -23.28 30.87 -13.37
CA ARG A 701 -23.21 31.97 -14.35
C ARG A 701 -22.78 31.52 -15.76
N LEU A 702 -23.18 30.30 -16.14
CA LEU A 702 -22.89 29.69 -17.43
C LEU A 702 -24.12 29.65 -18.34
N GLU A 703 -23.89 29.62 -19.65
CA GLU A 703 -24.92 29.52 -20.68
C GLU A 703 -24.69 28.32 -21.60
N TYR A 704 -25.76 27.76 -22.17
CA TYR A 704 -25.63 26.79 -23.24
C TYR A 704 -25.10 27.40 -24.52
N SER A 705 -24.28 26.63 -25.23
CA SER A 705 -23.92 26.90 -26.62
C SER A 705 -24.97 26.27 -27.54
N ARG A 706 -25.17 24.96 -27.41
CA ARG A 706 -26.16 24.18 -28.15
C ARG A 706 -26.63 23.02 -27.28
N TRP A 707 -27.88 22.63 -27.43
CA TRP A 707 -28.39 21.38 -26.88
C TRP A 707 -29.03 20.56 -27.99
N MET A 708 -29.06 19.24 -27.80
CA MET A 708 -29.64 18.30 -28.75
C MET A 708 -30.48 17.28 -27.99
N MET A 709 -31.70 17.07 -28.45
CA MET A 709 -32.60 16.01 -27.98
C MET A 709 -32.92 15.10 -29.16
N ALA A 710 -32.59 13.81 -29.06
CA ALA A 710 -32.83 12.85 -30.13
C ALA A 710 -33.11 11.45 -29.58
N LYS A 711 -33.79 10.62 -30.38
CA LYS A 711 -34.01 9.20 -30.04
C LYS A 711 -32.70 8.43 -30.01
N ILE A 712 -32.55 7.49 -29.08
CA ILE A 712 -31.37 6.65 -28.89
C ILE A 712 -31.01 5.88 -30.16
N LYS A 713 -32.01 5.45 -30.96
CA LYS A 713 -31.79 4.73 -32.23
C LYS A 713 -30.99 5.51 -33.28
N ARG A 714 -30.95 6.86 -33.21
CA ARG A 714 -30.15 7.69 -34.14
C ARG A 714 -28.63 7.63 -33.87
N GLY A 715 -28.26 7.04 -32.74
CA GLY A 715 -26.89 6.98 -32.23
C GLY A 715 -26.48 8.29 -31.56
N ILE A 716 -25.64 8.17 -30.52
CA ILE A 716 -25.15 9.30 -29.73
C ILE A 716 -23.76 9.71 -30.24
N ASN A 717 -23.58 11.01 -30.48
CA ASN A 717 -22.29 11.59 -30.88
C ASN A 717 -21.57 12.22 -29.68
N PHE A 718 -20.58 11.51 -29.12
CA PHE A 718 -19.91 11.89 -27.87
C PHE A 718 -18.43 11.47 -27.86
N VAL A 719 -17.56 12.31 -27.30
CA VAL A 719 -16.11 12.07 -27.08
C VAL A 719 -15.33 11.50 -28.28
N GLY A 720 -15.66 11.95 -29.50
CA GLY A 720 -14.99 11.51 -30.72
C GLY A 720 -15.55 10.24 -31.35
N TYR A 721 -16.63 9.69 -30.82
CA TYR A 721 -17.32 8.51 -31.34
C TYR A 721 -18.78 8.79 -31.72
N ARG A 722 -19.31 7.96 -32.60
CA ARG A 722 -20.74 7.81 -32.84
C ARG A 722 -21.15 6.39 -32.41
N THR A 723 -21.99 6.32 -31.39
CA THR A 723 -22.29 5.11 -30.65
C THR A 723 -23.76 4.71 -30.81
N TRP A 724 -23.99 3.45 -31.16
CA TRP A 724 -25.28 2.77 -31.14
C TRP A 724 -25.25 1.64 -30.10
N LYS A 725 -26.42 1.07 -29.79
CA LYS A 725 -26.55 -0.07 -28.86
C LYS A 725 -25.62 -1.24 -29.23
N SER A 726 -25.64 -1.63 -30.50
CA SER A 726 -24.86 -2.75 -31.04
C SER A 726 -23.43 -2.38 -31.40
N VAL A 727 -23.22 -1.20 -32.01
CA VAL A 727 -21.94 -0.86 -32.67
C VAL A 727 -21.44 0.55 -32.34
N LYS A 728 -20.12 0.75 -32.39
CA LYS A 728 -19.45 2.05 -32.24
C LYS A 728 -18.56 2.33 -33.43
N PHE A 729 -18.58 3.58 -33.88
CA PHE A 729 -17.69 4.10 -34.91
C PHE A 729 -16.95 5.33 -34.41
N VAL A 730 -15.75 5.56 -34.93
CA VAL A 730 -15.09 6.86 -34.80
C VAL A 730 -15.82 7.88 -35.69
N ARG A 731 -15.80 9.18 -35.34
CA ARG A 731 -16.37 10.25 -36.17
C ARG A 731 -15.77 10.25 -37.59
N LYS A 732 -16.61 10.61 -38.58
CA LYS A 732 -16.21 10.72 -39.99
C LYS A 732 -14.98 11.61 -40.21
N HIS A 733 -14.86 12.71 -39.46
CA HIS A 733 -13.71 13.60 -39.57
C HIS A 733 -12.40 12.89 -39.22
N SER A 734 -12.35 12.08 -38.16
CA SER A 734 -11.15 11.31 -37.81
C SER A 734 -10.81 10.25 -38.87
N MET A 735 -11.82 9.66 -39.53
CA MET A 735 -11.61 8.75 -40.64
C MET A 735 -11.01 9.47 -41.86
N TYR A 736 -11.46 10.69 -42.14
CA TYR A 736 -10.87 11.56 -43.17
C TYR A 736 -9.42 11.91 -42.81
N THR A 737 -9.15 12.34 -41.58
CA THR A 737 -7.80 12.65 -41.10
C THR A 737 -6.88 11.43 -41.19
N PHE A 738 -7.40 10.23 -40.92
CA PHE A 738 -6.65 8.99 -41.10
C PHE A 738 -6.27 8.77 -42.56
N LYS A 739 -7.23 8.87 -43.49
CA LYS A 739 -6.97 8.78 -44.93
C LYS A 739 -5.95 9.82 -45.41
N MET A 740 -6.05 11.06 -44.93
CA MET A 740 -5.08 12.11 -45.27
C MET A 740 -3.71 11.87 -44.65
N SER A 741 -3.65 11.30 -43.45
CA SER A 741 -2.39 10.96 -42.78
C SER A 741 -1.67 9.82 -43.48
N LEU A 742 -2.41 8.84 -44.02
CA LEU A 742 -1.86 7.80 -44.89
C LEU A 742 -1.26 8.40 -46.16
N LYS A 743 -2.02 9.23 -46.90
CA LYS A 743 -1.52 9.90 -48.11
C LYS A 743 -0.28 10.76 -47.88
N LYS A 744 -0.12 11.32 -46.67
CA LYS A 744 1.02 12.18 -46.28
C LYS A 744 2.09 11.43 -45.49
N SER A 745 1.97 10.10 -45.34
CA SER A 745 2.87 9.23 -44.58
C SER A 745 3.19 9.72 -43.15
N LYS A 746 2.21 10.33 -42.47
CA LYS A 746 2.36 10.89 -41.12
C LYS A 746 2.22 9.81 -40.05
N LEU A 747 3.30 9.11 -39.75
CA LEU A 747 3.32 7.92 -38.88
C LEU A 747 2.72 8.17 -37.48
N GLU A 748 3.11 9.25 -36.80
CA GLU A 748 2.62 9.56 -35.44
C GLU A 748 1.10 9.78 -35.40
N SER A 749 0.57 10.46 -36.43
CA SER A 749 -0.88 10.69 -36.56
C SER A 749 -1.63 9.38 -36.83
N ILE A 750 -1.06 8.49 -37.66
CA ILE A 750 -1.63 7.17 -37.95
C ILE A 750 -1.69 6.33 -36.67
N VAL A 751 -0.59 6.26 -35.90
CA VAL A 751 -0.53 5.53 -34.63
C VAL A 751 -1.57 6.03 -33.63
N SER A 752 -1.70 7.35 -33.49
CA SER A 752 -2.70 7.96 -32.60
C SER A 752 -4.13 7.60 -33.01
N LEU A 753 -4.45 7.67 -34.31
CA LEU A 753 -5.78 7.38 -34.83
C LEU A 753 -6.15 5.89 -34.74
N ILE A 754 -5.19 4.97 -34.92
CA ILE A 754 -5.39 3.53 -34.65
C ILE A 754 -5.72 3.33 -33.16
N GLY A 755 -4.96 3.96 -32.27
CA GLY A 755 -5.23 3.93 -30.83
C GLY A 755 -6.65 4.40 -30.49
N HIS A 756 -7.06 5.53 -31.06
CA HIS A 756 -8.41 6.08 -30.87
C HIS A 756 -9.53 5.16 -31.41
N ALA A 757 -9.29 4.45 -32.52
CA ALA A 757 -10.25 3.51 -33.12
C ALA A 757 -10.34 2.14 -32.42
N LYS A 758 -9.55 1.90 -31.38
CA LYS A 758 -9.52 0.63 -30.64
C LYS A 758 -10.91 0.21 -30.16
N LYS A 759 -11.27 -1.06 -30.36
CA LYS A 759 -12.59 -1.65 -30.02
C LYS A 759 -13.78 -0.93 -30.68
N THR A 760 -13.61 -0.45 -31.91
CA THR A 760 -14.68 0.11 -32.75
C THR A 760 -14.77 -0.62 -34.08
N ALA A 761 -15.92 -0.58 -34.75
CA ALA A 761 -16.09 -1.15 -36.09
C ALA A 761 -15.30 -0.37 -37.17
N THR A 762 -14.85 0.85 -36.88
CA THR A 762 -13.96 1.61 -37.76
C THR A 762 -12.59 0.93 -37.93
N MET A 763 -12.18 0.08 -36.98
CA MET A 763 -10.88 -0.60 -37.07
C MET A 763 -10.76 -1.46 -38.34
N THR A 764 -11.81 -2.17 -38.73
CA THR A 764 -11.85 -2.97 -39.97
C THR A 764 -11.70 -2.12 -41.23
N TYR A 765 -12.13 -0.86 -41.19
CA TYR A 765 -11.90 0.09 -42.28
C TYR A 765 -10.44 0.56 -42.31
N TYR A 766 -9.84 0.86 -41.17
CA TYR A 766 -8.44 1.25 -41.08
C TYR A 766 -7.49 0.12 -41.49
N ALA A 767 -7.76 -1.11 -41.06
CA ALA A 767 -6.99 -2.28 -41.45
C ALA A 767 -7.00 -2.48 -42.98
N ARG A 768 -8.16 -2.37 -43.62
CA ARG A 768 -8.27 -2.46 -45.09
C ARG A 768 -7.46 -1.40 -45.82
N LEU A 769 -7.46 -0.15 -45.34
CA LEU A 769 -6.66 0.91 -45.95
C LEU A 769 -5.15 0.73 -45.73
N LEU A 770 -4.73 0.22 -44.57
CA LEU A 770 -3.32 -0.04 -44.27
C LEU A 770 -2.76 -1.23 -45.05
N LEU A 771 -3.57 -2.26 -45.31
CA LEU A 771 -3.18 -3.39 -46.15
C LEU A 771 -2.91 -2.98 -47.61
N ALA A 772 -3.51 -1.88 -48.07
CA ALA A 772 -3.23 -1.32 -49.38
C ALA A 772 -1.91 -0.50 -49.44
N GLU A 773 -1.26 -0.26 -48.30
CA GLU A 773 -0.05 0.57 -48.16
C GLU A 773 1.03 -0.17 -47.33
N PRO A 774 1.61 -1.27 -47.87
CA PRO A 774 2.49 -2.18 -47.11
C PRO A 774 3.75 -1.49 -46.56
N GLU A 775 4.27 -0.47 -47.25
CA GLU A 775 5.43 0.30 -46.78
C GLU A 775 5.17 1.04 -45.47
N ILE A 776 3.96 1.58 -45.30
CA ILE A 776 3.56 2.30 -44.08
C ILE A 776 3.29 1.29 -42.97
N LEU A 777 2.65 0.16 -43.30
CA LEU A 777 2.34 -0.91 -42.36
C LEU A 777 3.61 -1.45 -41.67
N ASN A 778 4.69 -1.66 -42.42
CA ASN A 778 5.97 -2.14 -41.90
C ASN A 778 6.67 -1.13 -40.97
N LYS A 779 6.36 0.16 -41.09
CA LYS A 779 6.92 1.23 -40.23
C LYS A 779 6.12 1.41 -38.94
N LEU A 780 4.97 0.75 -38.78
CA LEU A 780 4.14 0.91 -37.58
C LEU A 780 4.71 0.14 -36.39
N PRO A 781 4.68 0.72 -35.17
CA PRO A 781 5.09 0.00 -33.98
C PRO A 781 4.17 -1.19 -33.69
N GLN A 782 4.73 -2.30 -33.20
CA GLN A 782 4.01 -3.58 -32.96
C GLN A 782 2.70 -3.41 -32.16
N ARG A 783 2.67 -2.50 -31.18
CA ARG A 783 1.46 -2.21 -30.38
C ARG A 783 0.26 -1.75 -31.23
N SER A 784 0.53 -1.02 -32.31
CA SER A 784 -0.50 -0.52 -33.24
C SER A 784 -0.98 -1.64 -34.15
N ILE A 785 -0.06 -2.48 -34.63
CA ILE A 785 -0.37 -3.66 -35.44
C ILE A 785 -1.25 -4.63 -34.63
N ALA A 786 -0.93 -4.87 -33.36
CA ALA A 786 -1.74 -5.70 -32.47
C ALA A 786 -3.18 -5.18 -32.30
N CYS A 787 -3.41 -3.87 -32.43
CA CYS A 787 -4.76 -3.30 -32.37
C CYS A 787 -5.58 -3.60 -33.64
N LEU A 788 -4.94 -3.80 -34.79
CA LEU A 788 -5.61 -4.13 -36.06
C LEU A 788 -6.20 -5.55 -36.04
N ASN A 789 -5.57 -6.48 -35.32
CA ASN A 789 -6.01 -7.88 -35.19
C ASN A 789 -7.18 -8.06 -34.20
N THR A 790 -7.57 -7.01 -33.46
CA THR A 790 -8.68 -7.07 -32.50
C THR A 790 -10.02 -6.76 -33.18
N THR A 791 -10.50 -7.65 -34.04
CA THR A 791 -11.84 -7.53 -34.60
C THR A 791 -12.86 -7.86 -33.51
N PRO A 792 -13.89 -7.03 -33.25
CA PRO A 792 -14.97 -7.42 -32.36
C PRO A 792 -15.71 -8.59 -33.01
N THR A 793 -15.68 -9.76 -32.36
CA THR A 793 -16.53 -10.90 -32.71
C THR A 793 -17.98 -10.43 -32.76
N LYS A 794 -18.62 -10.64 -33.91
CA LYS A 794 -20.07 -10.51 -34.03
C LYS A 794 -20.67 -11.48 -33.02
N LYS A 795 -21.33 -10.95 -31.99
CA LYS A 795 -22.34 -11.69 -31.22
C LYS A 795 -23.70 -11.33 -31.80
#